data_AF-A0A3D5BD16-F1
#
_entry.id   AF-A0A3D5BD16-F1
#
_cell.length_a   1.000
_cell.length_b   1.000
_cell.length_c   1.000
_cell.angle_alpha   90.00
_cell.angle_beta   90.00
_cell.angle_gamma   90.00
#
_symmetry.space_group_name_H-M   'P 1'
#
loop_
_entity.id
_entity.type
_entity.pdbx_description
1 polymer ?
#
loop_
_entity_poly.entity_id
_entity_poly.type
_entity_poly.pdbx_seq_one_letter_code
_entity_poly.pdbx_strand_id
1 'polypeptide(L)'
;MAKEEYGTKVEFIGGNNEYRIGANSLLIEHHEKGKQTKRIMIDTGAMFPPDWVHYDALIPDLAKYFENPYEKASEPVDALFVTHCHEDHIGALIYLAAAKYKLPKIYTSDYTKAFILSQMDKSNILQEYIPEIETVHHGQEIEIADNLKVFPFNVSHSTKNPLGFYIQTKTGGKENAGLIFSGDYHLGKVAFGKGFDAEEYQAFISDKFVSHIFTDATSATMDSGQIITFDKAVENTVRELKKYPSMQVFSPVIARSVQNLAIDLKAAKQTGRTVLIASAGLRQSVHILRAGLKNNDSEVLKLFDIKEGEEFDFDSLVKIAENSADIEKYLNKYEPHERYIITSGAFAEDKAGRKSGLVLISEQNKVSYDAKGKLKGKGMSGHPQFTADSNTLFLLRQRPIESINGEKHRALVGRLQALGSTVVLNGDSADEKYQRSGHASRDESETFRRLTLENCANAEDIKSGRDDIYFVSIHGDVDQLKALEEIFQAKGDKTLLCLNTDTIQISEGKTTKIEGIPFDNQTWIAVEKHALSGHGTDDVFIFDLVDKNFVKIDNLYTIVNINTSANPHAKKENTYHLSKAIEAAQKLEEEGMSMSNIEIRNRIHGDRRGRITESYSYTQLKSIRDNKSKSKNKKKFARPRKFRGGRD
;
A
#
# COMPACT_ATOMS: atom_id res chain seq x y z
N MET A 1 7.71 36.40 22.62
CA MET A 1 7.12 35.06 22.79
C MET A 1 6.12 34.91 21.65
N ALA A 2 6.24 33.87 20.82
CA ALA A 2 5.20 33.57 19.85
C ALA A 2 3.88 33.38 20.62
N LYS A 3 2.79 33.93 20.10
CA LYS A 3 1.46 33.77 20.69
C LYS A 3 1.15 32.26 20.63
N GLU A 4 0.90 31.59 21.75
CA GLU A 4 0.43 30.20 21.71
C GLU A 4 -0.87 30.15 20.91
N GLU A 5 -0.88 29.39 19.81
CA GLU A 5 -2.06 29.24 18.97
C GLU A 5 -2.90 28.07 19.50
N TYR A 6 -4.04 28.38 20.12
CA TYR A 6 -5.03 27.40 20.54
C TYR A 6 -5.94 27.01 19.37
N GLY A 7 -6.51 25.82 19.41
CA GLY A 7 -7.46 25.31 18.42
C GLY A 7 -7.00 24.03 17.74
N THR A 8 -7.45 23.83 16.51
CA THR A 8 -7.15 22.63 15.71
C THR A 8 -6.25 23.01 14.54
N LYS A 9 -5.20 22.24 14.33
CA LYS A 9 -4.27 22.34 13.22
C LYS A 9 -4.39 21.09 12.35
N VAL A 10 -4.47 21.25 11.04
CA VAL A 10 -4.37 20.16 10.06
C VAL A 10 -3.13 20.39 9.20
N GLU A 11 -2.15 19.49 9.26
CA GLU A 11 -0.89 19.59 8.51
C GLU A 11 -0.84 18.53 7.41
N PHE A 12 -0.51 18.97 6.20
CA PHE A 12 -0.48 18.14 5.01
C PHE A 12 0.90 17.51 4.84
N ILE A 13 1.15 16.34 5.42
CA ILE A 13 2.50 15.76 5.36
C ILE A 13 2.76 15.12 3.99
N GLY A 14 1.74 14.48 3.41
CA GLY A 14 1.81 13.85 2.09
C GLY A 14 0.42 13.57 1.50
N GLY A 15 0.37 13.23 0.21
CA GLY A 15 -0.88 12.97 -0.55
C GLY A 15 -1.26 14.06 -1.55
N ASN A 16 -0.83 15.31 -1.31
CA ASN A 16 -1.09 16.47 -2.18
C ASN A 16 0.24 16.92 -2.82
N ASN A 17 0.76 16.10 -3.73
CA ASN A 17 2.07 16.34 -4.35
C ASN A 17 1.95 17.17 -5.63
N GLU A 18 3.08 17.67 -6.12
CA GLU A 18 3.09 18.55 -7.30
C GLU A 18 2.63 17.83 -8.58
N TYR A 19 3.11 16.61 -8.81
CA TYR A 19 2.95 15.90 -10.09
C TYR A 19 2.38 14.48 -9.98
N ARG A 20 2.15 13.98 -8.76
CA ARG A 20 1.84 12.56 -8.52
C ARG A 20 0.96 12.35 -7.31
N ILE A 21 0.23 11.25 -7.32
CA ILE A 21 -0.57 10.79 -6.19
C ILE A 21 0.23 9.75 -5.40
N GLY A 22 0.15 9.82 -4.08
CA GLY A 22 0.76 8.84 -3.19
C GLY A 22 1.26 9.44 -1.89
N ALA A 23 1.68 8.56 -0.99
CA ALA A 23 2.20 8.92 0.33
C ALA A 23 1.22 9.74 1.18
N ASN A 24 -0.08 9.40 1.16
CA ASN A 24 -1.09 10.09 1.94
C ASN A 24 -0.75 10.02 3.43
N SER A 25 -0.66 11.18 4.07
CA SER A 25 -0.38 11.34 5.51
C SER A 25 -0.83 12.72 5.94
N LEU A 26 -1.85 12.79 6.80
CA LEU A 26 -2.38 14.05 7.33
C LEU A 26 -2.31 14.03 8.85
N LEU A 27 -1.79 15.08 9.46
CA LEU A 27 -1.74 15.22 10.91
C LEU A 27 -2.85 16.17 11.37
N ILE A 28 -3.60 15.77 12.38
CA ILE A 28 -4.52 16.63 13.10
C ILE A 28 -3.99 16.81 14.52
N GLU A 29 -3.74 18.05 14.89
CA GLU A 29 -3.31 18.44 16.23
C GLU A 29 -4.41 19.31 16.86
N HIS A 30 -4.74 19.04 18.12
CA HIS A 30 -5.62 19.89 18.90
C HIS A 30 -4.91 20.37 20.18
N HIS A 31 -4.85 21.69 20.35
CA HIS A 31 -4.22 22.35 21.47
C HIS A 31 -5.21 23.26 22.22
N GLU A 32 -5.34 23.05 23.52
CA GLU A 32 -6.20 23.82 24.39
C GLU A 32 -5.42 24.26 25.63
N LYS A 33 -5.64 25.52 26.06
CA LYS A 33 -4.96 26.08 27.22
C LYS A 33 -5.18 25.23 28.47
N GLY A 34 -4.08 24.83 29.10
CA GLY A 34 -4.13 24.04 30.34
C GLY A 34 -4.40 22.55 30.13
N LYS A 35 -4.47 22.07 28.89
CA LYS A 35 -4.55 20.65 28.54
C LYS A 35 -3.31 20.20 27.77
N GLN A 36 -3.08 18.90 27.75
CA GLN A 36 -2.04 18.31 26.91
C GLN A 36 -2.49 18.37 25.45
N THR A 37 -1.61 18.80 24.55
CA THR A 37 -1.83 18.72 23.10
C THR A 37 -2.03 17.26 22.68
N LYS A 38 -3.05 17.03 21.84
CA LYS A 38 -3.34 15.70 21.28
C LYS A 38 -3.17 15.70 19.78
N ARG A 39 -2.60 14.62 19.26
CA ARG A 39 -2.25 14.46 17.85
C ARG A 39 -2.75 13.13 17.34
N ILE A 40 -3.42 13.16 16.20
CA ILE A 40 -3.79 11.97 15.44
C ILE A 40 -3.31 12.10 14.02
N MET A 41 -3.04 10.98 13.39
CA MET A 41 -2.66 10.92 11.98
C MET A 41 -3.72 10.14 11.20
N ILE A 42 -4.02 10.61 9.99
CA ILE A 42 -4.85 9.89 9.02
C ILE A 42 -3.91 9.37 7.93
N ASP A 43 -3.86 8.04 7.81
CA ASP A 43 -3.02 7.28 6.89
C ASP A 43 -1.50 7.53 7.04
N THR A 44 -0.71 6.61 6.52
CA THR A 44 0.75 6.66 6.48
C THR A 44 1.23 5.87 5.27
N GLY A 45 1.07 6.48 4.11
CA GLY A 45 1.29 5.87 2.81
C GLY A 45 2.71 5.97 2.26
N ALA A 46 2.97 5.19 1.21
CA ALA A 46 4.15 5.32 0.35
C ALA A 46 3.76 5.79 -1.07
N MET A 47 4.68 6.44 -1.75
CA MET A 47 4.55 6.81 -3.16
C MET A 47 5.47 5.94 -4.01
N PHE A 48 4.98 5.51 -5.17
CA PHE A 48 5.81 4.80 -6.14
C PHE A 48 6.77 5.79 -6.83
N PRO A 49 8.07 5.49 -6.85
CA PRO A 49 9.04 6.34 -7.52
C PRO A 49 8.84 6.32 -9.06
N PRO A 50 9.27 7.36 -9.77
CA PRO A 50 9.33 7.34 -11.23
C PRO A 50 10.20 6.22 -11.78
N ASP A 51 9.93 5.79 -13.01
CA ASP A 51 10.63 4.70 -13.69
C ASP A 51 12.17 4.87 -13.81
N TRP A 52 12.66 6.11 -13.78
CA TRP A 52 14.09 6.43 -13.85
C TRP A 52 14.78 6.46 -12.47
N VAL A 53 14.02 6.32 -11.39
CA VAL A 53 14.51 6.23 -10.01
C VAL A 53 14.66 4.77 -9.62
N HIS A 54 15.76 4.43 -8.94
CA HIS A 54 16.10 3.04 -8.62
C HIS A 54 15.51 2.52 -7.30
N TYR A 55 14.98 3.42 -6.46
CA TYR A 55 14.34 3.08 -5.19
C TYR A 55 13.05 2.27 -5.42
N ASP A 56 12.64 1.48 -4.42
CA ASP A 56 11.38 0.71 -4.45
C ASP A 56 10.19 1.55 -3.96
N ALA A 57 10.40 2.51 -3.04
CA ALA A 57 9.34 3.34 -2.47
C ALA A 57 9.86 4.71 -2.00
N LEU A 58 8.97 5.69 -1.92
CA LEU A 58 9.19 7.00 -1.31
C LEU A 58 8.20 7.17 -0.16
N ILE A 59 8.66 7.54 1.03
CA ILE A 59 7.82 7.74 2.22
C ILE A 59 8.07 9.13 2.81
N PRO A 60 7.08 9.75 3.47
CA PRO A 60 7.28 11.04 4.12
C PRO A 60 8.23 10.90 5.32
N ASP A 61 8.95 11.98 5.64
CA ASP A 61 9.75 12.02 6.86
C ASP A 61 8.85 12.21 8.09
N LEU A 62 8.77 11.17 8.91
CA LEU A 62 7.89 11.10 10.08
C LEU A 62 8.68 11.00 11.40
N ALA A 63 9.99 11.25 11.38
CA ALA A 63 10.87 11.29 12.56
C ALA A 63 10.35 12.18 13.70
N LYS A 64 9.78 13.33 13.32
CA LYS A 64 9.21 14.30 14.26
C LYS A 64 8.04 13.73 15.07
N TYR A 65 7.29 12.81 14.46
CA TYR A 65 6.00 12.29 14.93
C TYR A 65 6.11 10.91 15.57
N PHE A 66 7.08 10.11 15.14
CA PHE A 66 7.28 8.72 15.56
C PHE A 66 8.71 8.49 16.07
N GLU A 67 8.83 8.01 17.30
CA GLU A 67 10.12 7.71 17.92
C GLU A 67 10.81 6.56 17.16
N ASN A 68 12.11 6.70 16.94
CA ASN A 68 12.95 5.65 16.35
C ASN A 68 14.22 5.43 17.22
N PRO A 69 15.10 4.47 16.88
CA PRO A 69 16.29 4.19 17.69
C PRO A 69 17.31 5.34 17.78
N TYR A 70 17.22 6.32 16.88
CA TYR A 70 18.19 7.39 16.71
C TYR A 70 17.71 8.72 17.32
N GLU A 71 16.40 8.96 17.32
CA GLU A 71 15.81 10.20 17.83
C GLU A 71 14.44 10.00 18.51
N LYS A 72 14.15 10.90 19.46
CA LYS A 72 12.83 10.97 20.10
C LYS A 72 11.90 11.82 19.26
N ALA A 73 10.65 11.39 19.12
CA ALA A 73 9.60 12.23 18.56
C ALA A 73 9.42 13.49 19.42
N SER A 74 9.55 14.66 18.81
CA SER A 74 9.32 15.95 19.46
C SER A 74 7.82 16.27 19.53
N GLU A 75 7.03 15.76 18.60
CA GLU A 75 5.58 15.94 18.50
C GLU A 75 4.89 14.59 18.36
N PRO A 76 4.95 13.73 19.39
CA PRO A 76 4.46 12.35 19.29
C PRO A 76 2.97 12.32 18.96
N VAL A 77 2.59 11.40 18.06
CA VAL A 77 1.21 11.10 17.69
C VAL A 77 0.59 10.11 18.67
N ASP A 78 -0.61 10.41 19.16
CA ASP A 78 -1.34 9.58 20.13
C ASP A 78 -2.01 8.37 19.44
N ALA A 79 -2.52 8.53 18.22
CA ALA A 79 -3.21 7.49 17.46
C ALA A 79 -3.11 7.68 15.95
N LEU A 80 -3.13 6.56 15.21
CA LEU A 80 -3.24 6.53 13.76
C LEU A 80 -4.61 5.97 13.36
N PHE A 81 -5.26 6.62 12.40
CA PHE A 81 -6.48 6.13 11.77
C PHE A 81 -6.17 5.81 10.32
N VAL A 82 -6.47 4.59 9.89
CA VAL A 82 -6.19 4.14 8.53
C VAL A 82 -7.50 3.92 7.79
N THR A 83 -7.66 4.61 6.67
CA THR A 83 -8.87 4.58 5.83
C THR A 83 -9.03 3.22 5.16
N HIS A 84 -7.99 2.74 4.49
CA HIS A 84 -8.03 1.50 3.73
C HIS A 84 -6.62 0.93 3.42
N CYS A 85 -6.56 -0.26 2.81
CA CYS A 85 -5.33 -1.05 2.71
C CYS A 85 -4.45 -0.78 1.48
N HIS A 86 -4.60 0.35 0.79
CA HIS A 86 -3.73 0.66 -0.34
C HIS A 86 -2.35 1.16 0.09
N GLU A 87 -1.32 0.92 -0.72
CA GLU A 87 0.09 1.21 -0.41
C GLU A 87 0.34 2.70 -0.19
N ASP A 88 -0.36 3.52 -0.93
CA ASP A 88 -0.40 4.97 -0.79
C ASP A 88 -1.14 5.45 0.46
N HIS A 89 -1.68 4.55 1.28
CA HIS A 89 -2.28 4.83 2.59
C HIS A 89 -1.63 4.05 3.75
N ILE A 90 -1.01 2.88 3.50
CA ILE A 90 -0.38 2.04 4.54
C ILE A 90 1.09 1.69 4.30
N GLY A 91 1.62 1.94 3.11
CA GLY A 91 2.92 1.41 2.65
C GLY A 91 4.07 1.86 3.54
N ALA A 92 4.06 3.13 3.98
CA ALA A 92 5.10 3.64 4.86
C ALA A 92 5.10 2.96 6.24
N LEU A 93 3.96 2.45 6.75
CA LEU A 93 3.93 1.72 8.02
C LEU A 93 4.88 0.52 8.02
N ILE A 94 4.95 -0.22 6.92
CA ILE A 94 5.78 -1.41 6.81
C ILE A 94 7.26 -1.01 6.83
N TYR A 95 7.61 0.05 6.10
CA TYR A 95 8.98 0.56 6.02
C TYR A 95 9.44 1.20 7.34
N LEU A 96 8.59 1.98 8.00
CA LEU A 96 8.85 2.59 9.31
C LEU A 96 9.00 1.52 10.40
N ALA A 97 8.13 0.51 10.42
CA ALA A 97 8.28 -0.61 11.35
C ALA A 97 9.56 -1.42 11.08
N ALA A 98 9.93 -1.61 9.81
CA ALA A 98 11.22 -2.21 9.45
C ALA A 98 12.38 -1.34 9.95
N ALA A 99 12.24 -0.02 9.87
CA ALA A 99 13.16 0.97 10.41
C ALA A 99 13.11 1.14 11.94
N LYS A 100 12.31 0.33 12.65
CA LYS A 100 12.14 0.35 14.11
C LYS A 100 11.51 1.61 14.68
N TYR A 101 10.72 2.32 13.87
CA TYR A 101 9.86 3.36 14.40
C TYR A 101 8.78 2.72 15.28
N LYS A 102 8.52 3.35 16.42
CA LYS A 102 7.41 2.98 17.30
C LYS A 102 6.14 3.63 16.76
N LEU A 103 5.38 2.83 16.03
CA LEU A 103 4.07 3.23 15.52
C LEU A 103 3.05 3.32 16.67
N PRO A 104 2.17 4.33 16.69
CA PRO A 104 1.11 4.44 17.69
C PRO A 104 0.03 3.37 17.47
N LYS A 105 -0.96 3.32 18.36
CA LYS A 105 -2.14 2.49 18.17
C LYS A 105 -2.86 2.86 16.87
N ILE A 106 -3.23 1.85 16.09
CA ILE A 106 -3.91 2.00 14.80
C ILE A 106 -5.39 1.64 14.94
N TYR A 107 -6.27 2.49 14.43
CA TYR A 107 -7.71 2.23 14.29
C TYR A 107 -8.06 2.10 12.81
N THR A 108 -8.65 0.97 12.42
CA THR A 108 -9.00 0.71 11.01
C THR A 108 -10.04 -0.40 10.86
N SER A 109 -10.49 -0.69 9.65
CA SER A 109 -11.42 -1.80 9.40
C SER A 109 -10.77 -3.18 9.62
N ASP A 110 -11.61 -4.20 9.79
CA ASP A 110 -11.19 -5.60 9.95
C ASP A 110 -10.28 -6.06 8.79
N TYR A 111 -10.67 -5.71 7.58
CA TYR A 111 -9.97 -6.06 6.35
C TYR A 111 -8.60 -5.39 6.26
N THR A 112 -8.54 -4.08 6.52
CA THR A 112 -7.30 -3.32 6.49
C THR A 112 -6.33 -3.80 7.58
N LYS A 113 -6.83 -4.09 8.78
CA LYS A 113 -6.03 -4.71 9.85
C LYS A 113 -5.41 -6.03 9.41
N ALA A 114 -6.21 -6.94 8.84
CA ALA A 114 -5.72 -8.23 8.36
C ALA A 114 -4.64 -8.07 7.28
N PHE A 115 -4.79 -7.06 6.41
CA PHE A 115 -3.82 -6.77 5.37
C PHE A 115 -2.50 -6.20 5.94
N ILE A 116 -2.57 -5.23 6.85
CA ILE A 116 -1.39 -4.66 7.54
C ILE A 116 -0.61 -5.77 8.24
N LEU A 117 -1.28 -6.61 9.03
CA LEU A 117 -0.64 -7.72 9.75
C LEU A 117 -0.01 -8.74 8.78
N SER A 118 -0.68 -9.06 7.67
CA SER A 118 -0.13 -9.95 6.64
C SER A 118 1.12 -9.36 5.98
N GLN A 119 1.13 -8.06 5.68
CA GLN A 119 2.30 -7.40 5.10
C GLN A 119 3.46 -7.27 6.09
N MET A 120 3.16 -7.02 7.37
CA MET A 120 4.18 -7.03 8.44
C MET A 120 4.79 -8.42 8.62
N ASP A 121 3.98 -9.48 8.57
CA ASP A 121 4.46 -10.87 8.64
C ASP A 121 5.35 -11.20 7.42
N LYS A 122 4.90 -10.89 6.20
CA LYS A 122 5.69 -11.09 4.96
C LYS A 122 7.00 -10.30 4.95
N SER A 123 7.00 -9.10 5.50
CA SER A 123 8.18 -8.25 5.64
C SER A 123 9.03 -8.64 6.86
N ASN A 124 8.61 -9.66 7.60
CA ASN A 124 9.28 -10.17 8.78
C ASN A 124 9.56 -9.08 9.83
N ILE A 125 8.58 -8.20 10.03
CA ILE A 125 8.62 -7.14 11.04
C ILE A 125 8.69 -7.78 12.43
N LEU A 126 9.49 -7.19 13.32
CA LEU A 126 9.68 -7.73 14.66
C LEU A 126 8.44 -7.45 15.48
N GLN A 127 8.07 -8.42 16.33
CA GLN A 127 6.84 -8.32 17.11
C GLN A 127 6.77 -7.08 18.02
N GLU A 128 7.90 -6.55 18.50
CA GLU A 128 7.92 -5.33 19.33
C GLU A 128 7.64 -4.04 18.54
N TYR A 129 7.76 -4.08 17.21
CA TYR A 129 7.43 -2.97 16.29
C TYR A 129 6.13 -3.21 15.50
N ILE A 130 5.42 -4.31 15.79
CA ILE A 130 4.05 -4.50 15.31
C ILE A 130 3.12 -3.72 16.25
N PRO A 131 2.42 -2.67 15.77
CA PRO A 131 1.57 -1.85 16.61
C PRO A 131 0.33 -2.61 17.09
N GLU A 132 -0.28 -2.10 18.15
CA GLU A 132 -1.66 -2.48 18.48
C GLU A 132 -2.58 -1.97 17.38
N ILE A 133 -3.40 -2.85 16.80
CA ILE A 133 -4.38 -2.49 15.76
C ILE A 133 -5.78 -2.86 16.25
N GLU A 134 -6.62 -1.85 16.42
CA GLU A 134 -8.03 -1.99 16.81
C GLU A 134 -8.93 -1.91 15.57
N THR A 135 -9.92 -2.80 15.54
CA THR A 135 -10.94 -2.79 14.50
C THR A 135 -12.06 -1.84 14.90
N VAL A 136 -12.44 -0.96 13.98
CA VAL A 136 -13.51 0.02 14.20
C VAL A 136 -14.59 -0.06 13.13
N HIS A 137 -15.78 0.44 13.46
CA HIS A 137 -16.97 0.32 12.63
C HIS A 137 -17.67 1.66 12.42
N HIS A 138 -18.56 1.71 11.41
CA HIS A 138 -19.41 2.85 11.13
C HIS A 138 -20.09 3.38 12.41
N GLY A 139 -20.01 4.69 12.63
CA GLY A 139 -20.67 5.38 13.74
C GLY A 139 -20.01 5.18 15.11
N GLN A 140 -18.99 4.32 15.23
CA GLN A 140 -18.32 4.08 16.50
C GLN A 140 -17.61 5.34 16.99
N GLU A 141 -17.89 5.75 18.23
CA GLU A 141 -17.17 6.83 18.89
C GLU A 141 -15.80 6.34 19.40
N ILE A 142 -14.73 7.03 19.00
CA ILE A 142 -13.36 6.75 19.44
C ILE A 142 -12.85 8.02 20.13
N GLU A 143 -12.79 7.98 21.46
CA GLU A 143 -12.33 9.10 22.27
C GLU A 143 -10.80 9.06 22.42
N ILE A 144 -10.12 10.07 21.85
CA ILE A 144 -8.67 10.26 21.99
C ILE A 144 -8.36 11.15 23.20
N ALA A 145 -9.23 12.14 23.42
CA ALA A 145 -9.30 12.95 24.62
C ALA A 145 -10.72 13.54 24.77
N ASP A 146 -10.99 14.18 25.91
CA ASP A 146 -12.27 14.82 26.20
C ASP A 146 -12.68 15.89 25.15
N ASN A 147 -11.68 16.45 24.46
CA ASN A 147 -11.83 17.46 23.42
C ASN A 147 -11.43 17.01 22.01
N LEU A 148 -11.16 15.71 21.80
CA LEU A 148 -10.82 15.15 20.48
C LEU A 148 -11.42 13.74 20.32
N LYS A 149 -12.41 13.63 19.42
CA LYS A 149 -13.13 12.37 19.12
C LYS A 149 -13.11 12.08 17.63
N VAL A 150 -13.10 10.81 17.28
CA VAL A 150 -13.11 10.34 15.88
C VAL A 150 -14.23 9.32 15.68
N PHE A 151 -14.92 9.42 14.55
CA PHE A 151 -16.06 8.59 14.19
C PHE A 151 -15.88 8.06 12.77
N PRO A 152 -15.67 6.75 12.58
CA PRO A 152 -15.58 6.17 11.25
C PRO A 152 -16.94 6.13 10.54
N PHE A 153 -16.95 6.21 9.22
CA PHE A 153 -18.13 5.95 8.39
C PHE A 153 -17.75 5.14 7.14
N ASN A 154 -18.71 4.40 6.61
CA ASN A 154 -18.49 3.55 5.45
C ASN A 154 -18.37 4.38 4.18
N VAL A 155 -17.39 4.07 3.34
CA VAL A 155 -17.31 4.56 1.96
C VAL A 155 -17.23 3.38 1.00
N SER A 156 -17.40 3.61 -0.30
CA SER A 156 -17.12 2.59 -1.32
C SER A 156 -15.78 2.90 -1.95
N HIS A 157 -14.94 1.89 -2.17
CA HIS A 157 -13.68 2.02 -2.92
C HIS A 157 -13.35 0.66 -3.57
N SER A 158 -12.21 0.57 -4.25
CA SER A 158 -11.78 -0.65 -4.94
C SER A 158 -11.32 -1.82 -4.03
N THR A 159 -11.34 -1.59 -2.70
CA THR A 159 -11.04 -2.57 -1.65
C THR A 159 -12.23 -2.80 -0.72
N LYS A 160 -12.15 -3.81 0.16
CA LYS A 160 -13.23 -4.18 1.09
C LYS A 160 -13.21 -3.28 2.34
N ASN A 161 -14.39 -2.84 2.76
CA ASN A 161 -14.60 -2.06 4.00
C ASN A 161 -13.66 -0.85 4.16
N PRO A 162 -13.52 0.03 3.14
CA PRO A 162 -12.82 1.29 3.30
C PRO A 162 -13.63 2.23 4.20
N LEU A 163 -12.94 3.09 4.94
CA LEU A 163 -13.55 4.02 5.90
C LEU A 163 -13.19 5.47 5.57
N GLY A 164 -14.17 6.36 5.72
CA GLY A 164 -13.93 7.78 5.99
C GLY A 164 -13.97 8.06 7.50
N PHE A 165 -13.55 9.25 7.91
CA PHE A 165 -13.53 9.66 9.32
C PHE A 165 -14.13 11.05 9.51
N TYR A 166 -15.02 11.18 10.49
CA TYR A 166 -15.42 12.46 11.05
C TYR A 166 -14.63 12.71 12.34
N ILE A 167 -13.99 13.87 12.45
CA ILE A 167 -13.16 14.26 13.58
C ILE A 167 -13.78 15.48 14.25
N GLN A 168 -14.11 15.35 15.52
CA GLN A 168 -14.69 16.40 16.35
C GLN A 168 -13.64 16.94 17.30
N THR A 169 -13.50 18.27 17.35
CA THR A 169 -12.68 18.96 18.35
C THR A 169 -13.47 20.00 19.12
N LYS A 170 -13.13 20.20 20.40
CA LYS A 170 -13.79 21.16 21.28
C LYS A 170 -12.80 22.08 21.99
N THR A 171 -13.11 23.37 22.07
CA THR A 171 -12.32 24.34 22.85
C THR A 171 -13.23 24.96 23.92
N GLY A 172 -12.83 24.90 25.18
CA GLY A 172 -13.63 25.41 26.30
C GLY A 172 -14.99 24.71 26.44
N GLY A 173 -15.06 23.42 26.05
CA GLY A 173 -16.29 22.62 26.06
C GLY A 173 -17.28 22.91 24.92
N LYS A 174 -16.95 23.80 23.98
CA LYS A 174 -17.76 24.11 22.79
C LYS A 174 -17.12 23.54 21.54
N GLU A 175 -17.92 23.24 20.52
CA GLU A 175 -17.43 22.79 19.22
C GLU A 175 -16.43 23.80 18.64
N ASN A 176 -15.28 23.30 18.20
CA ASN A 176 -14.22 24.08 17.56
C ASN A 176 -14.10 23.73 16.08
N ALA A 177 -14.01 22.43 15.76
CA ALA A 177 -13.97 21.96 14.38
C ALA A 177 -14.68 20.61 14.23
N GLY A 178 -15.32 20.43 13.07
CA GLY A 178 -15.86 19.17 12.62
C GLY A 178 -15.34 18.86 11.23
N LEU A 179 -14.42 17.91 11.15
CA LEU A 179 -13.66 17.62 9.94
C LEU A 179 -14.14 16.30 9.35
N ILE A 180 -14.60 16.30 8.11
CA ILE A 180 -14.91 15.07 7.36
C ILE A 180 -13.73 14.76 6.46
N PHE A 181 -13.11 13.60 6.63
CA PHE A 181 -12.13 13.03 5.71
C PHE A 181 -12.78 11.88 4.96
N SER A 182 -12.99 12.01 3.66
CA SER A 182 -13.62 10.95 2.87
C SER A 182 -12.75 9.70 2.74
N GLY A 183 -11.42 9.85 2.87
CA GLY A 183 -10.48 8.90 2.30
C GLY A 183 -10.67 8.80 0.78
N ASP A 184 -10.19 7.71 0.19
CA ASP A 184 -10.49 7.39 -1.20
C ASP A 184 -11.89 6.79 -1.30
N TYR A 185 -12.72 7.33 -2.19
CA TYR A 185 -14.09 6.87 -2.29
C TYR A 185 -14.67 7.01 -3.68
N HIS A 186 -15.74 6.27 -3.93
CA HIS A 186 -16.76 6.54 -4.93
C HIS A 186 -18.14 6.30 -4.32
N LEU A 187 -19.22 6.61 -5.03
CA LEU A 187 -20.60 6.44 -4.50
C LEU A 187 -21.34 5.21 -5.07
N GLY A 188 -20.72 4.49 -6.01
CA GLY A 188 -21.28 3.24 -6.52
C GLY A 188 -21.17 2.03 -5.58
N LYS A 189 -21.83 0.95 -5.98
CA LYS A 189 -21.78 -0.35 -5.30
C LYS A 189 -20.39 -1.00 -5.41
N VAL A 190 -19.94 -1.60 -4.31
CA VAL A 190 -18.74 -2.44 -4.25
C VAL A 190 -19.04 -3.89 -4.60
N ALA A 191 -17.99 -4.67 -4.91
CA ALA A 191 -18.13 -6.09 -5.23
C ALA A 191 -18.60 -6.93 -4.03
N PHE A 192 -18.06 -6.66 -2.84
CA PHE A 192 -18.43 -7.23 -1.55
C PHE A 192 -17.83 -6.36 -0.42
N GLY A 193 -18.33 -6.51 0.80
CA GLY A 193 -18.06 -5.55 1.89
C GLY A 193 -19.15 -4.49 2.01
N LYS A 194 -19.08 -3.72 3.10
CA LYS A 194 -19.87 -2.50 3.28
C LYS A 194 -19.28 -1.39 2.42
N GLY A 195 -20.12 -0.84 1.54
CA GLY A 195 -19.82 0.34 0.75
C GLY A 195 -20.54 1.57 1.31
N PHE A 196 -20.41 2.69 0.60
CA PHE A 196 -21.18 3.90 0.86
C PHE A 196 -22.68 3.65 0.68
N ASP A 197 -23.47 4.08 1.66
CA ASP A 197 -24.92 4.17 1.59
C ASP A 197 -25.34 5.60 1.92
N ALA A 198 -26.14 6.21 1.05
CA ALA A 198 -26.50 7.61 1.18
C ALA A 198 -27.38 7.87 2.40
N GLU A 199 -28.34 6.99 2.70
CA GLU A 199 -29.25 7.15 3.83
C GLU A 199 -28.49 6.94 5.15
N GLU A 200 -27.63 5.92 5.22
CA GLU A 200 -26.76 5.67 6.37
C GLU A 200 -25.82 6.85 6.63
N TYR A 201 -25.18 7.38 5.58
CA TYR A 201 -24.30 8.55 5.68
C TYR A 201 -25.06 9.80 6.16
N GLN A 202 -26.22 10.10 5.57
CA GLN A 202 -27.03 11.26 5.95
C GLN A 202 -27.50 11.15 7.40
N ALA A 203 -27.95 9.97 7.83
CA ALA A 203 -28.31 9.73 9.23
C ALA A 203 -27.10 9.93 10.16
N PHE A 204 -25.92 9.42 9.78
CA PHE A 204 -24.68 9.56 10.54
C PHE A 204 -24.27 11.02 10.74
N ILE A 205 -24.33 11.87 9.70
CA ILE A 205 -23.89 13.28 9.82
C ILE A 205 -24.99 14.24 10.32
N SER A 206 -26.24 13.78 10.47
CA SER A 206 -27.40 14.63 10.76
C SER A 206 -27.32 15.46 12.04
N ASP A 207 -26.58 14.99 13.05
CA ASP A 207 -26.41 15.63 14.36
C ASP A 207 -25.02 16.27 14.54
N LYS A 208 -24.21 16.29 13.49
CA LYS A 208 -22.79 16.65 13.56
C LYS A 208 -22.56 18.10 13.17
N PHE A 209 -21.72 18.77 13.95
CA PHE A 209 -21.16 20.06 13.55
C PHE A 209 -20.13 19.81 12.44
N VAL A 210 -20.31 20.38 11.25
CA VAL A 210 -19.36 20.24 10.12
C VAL A 210 -18.81 21.62 9.76
N SER A 211 -17.49 21.74 9.69
CA SER A 211 -16.80 22.97 9.28
C SER A 211 -15.82 22.77 8.12
N HIS A 212 -15.29 21.56 7.93
CA HIS A 212 -14.36 21.26 6.84
C HIS A 212 -14.64 19.89 6.24
N ILE A 213 -14.59 19.79 4.91
CA ILE A 213 -14.78 18.55 4.14
C ILE A 213 -13.55 18.33 3.27
N PHE A 214 -12.72 17.37 3.68
CA PHE A 214 -11.54 16.90 2.95
C PHE A 214 -11.96 15.75 2.03
N THR A 215 -11.93 15.98 0.72
CA THR A 215 -12.45 15.04 -0.28
C THR A 215 -11.44 14.71 -1.37
N ASP A 216 -11.44 13.43 -1.77
CA ASP A 216 -10.61 12.86 -2.84
C ASP A 216 -10.78 13.62 -4.17
N ALA A 217 -9.66 14.03 -4.76
CA ALA A 217 -9.56 14.78 -6.00
C ALA A 217 -9.15 13.94 -7.22
N THR A 218 -8.76 12.67 -7.03
CA THR A 218 -8.07 11.85 -8.04
C THR A 218 -8.79 11.78 -9.37
N SER A 219 -10.11 11.64 -9.36
CA SER A 219 -10.94 11.55 -10.57
C SER A 219 -11.77 12.80 -10.83
N ALA A 220 -11.43 13.94 -10.21
CA ALA A 220 -12.13 15.21 -10.41
C ALA A 220 -12.04 15.74 -11.86
N THR A 221 -11.00 15.35 -12.59
CA THR A 221 -10.80 15.67 -14.01
C THR A 221 -11.53 14.71 -14.96
N MET A 222 -12.20 13.67 -14.44
CA MET A 222 -12.91 12.67 -15.25
C MET A 222 -14.41 12.97 -15.35
N ASP A 223 -14.95 12.92 -16.56
CA ASP A 223 -16.40 13.04 -16.83
C ASP A 223 -17.17 11.78 -16.37
N SER A 224 -18.41 11.96 -15.92
CA SER A 224 -19.26 10.87 -15.39
C SER A 224 -19.64 9.81 -16.42
N GLY A 225 -19.73 10.18 -17.71
CA GLY A 225 -19.93 9.23 -18.82
C GLY A 225 -18.83 8.18 -18.94
N GLN A 226 -17.72 8.34 -18.20
CA GLN A 226 -16.60 7.42 -18.15
C GLN A 226 -16.66 6.40 -16.99
N ILE A 227 -17.72 6.39 -16.16
CA ILE A 227 -17.86 5.43 -15.04
C ILE A 227 -18.85 4.31 -15.40
N ILE A 228 -18.47 3.06 -15.10
CA ILE A 228 -19.33 1.88 -15.24
C ILE A 228 -19.60 1.22 -13.89
N THR A 229 -20.68 0.43 -13.79
CA THR A 229 -20.97 -0.37 -12.59
C THR A 229 -20.12 -1.64 -12.56
N PHE A 230 -20.03 -2.28 -11.38
CA PHE A 230 -19.39 -3.60 -11.23
C PHE A 230 -20.03 -4.63 -12.19
N ASP A 231 -21.35 -4.70 -12.24
CA ASP A 231 -22.05 -5.66 -13.11
C ASP A 231 -21.78 -5.40 -14.60
N LYS A 232 -21.72 -4.12 -15.03
CA LYS A 232 -21.37 -3.78 -16.41
C LYS A 232 -19.93 -4.16 -16.74
N ALA A 233 -18.99 -4.03 -15.79
CA ALA A 233 -17.60 -4.47 -15.98
C ALA A 233 -17.51 -6.00 -16.16
N VAL A 234 -18.32 -6.76 -15.42
CA VAL A 234 -18.46 -8.22 -15.58
C VAL A 234 -19.08 -8.55 -16.94
N GLU A 235 -20.17 -7.89 -17.33
CA GLU A 235 -20.83 -8.08 -18.63
C GLU A 235 -19.86 -7.85 -19.80
N ASN A 236 -19.15 -6.72 -19.78
CA ASN A 236 -18.19 -6.35 -20.81
C ASN A 236 -17.06 -7.39 -20.88
N THR A 237 -16.57 -7.86 -19.73
CA THR A 237 -15.56 -8.94 -19.69
C THR A 237 -16.08 -10.21 -20.32
N VAL A 238 -17.27 -10.67 -19.92
CA VAL A 238 -17.87 -11.91 -20.45
C VAL A 238 -18.09 -11.81 -21.95
N ARG A 239 -18.44 -10.62 -22.46
CA ARG A 239 -18.56 -10.37 -23.90
C ARG A 239 -17.23 -10.58 -24.62
N GLU A 240 -16.11 -10.11 -24.10
CA GLU A 240 -14.79 -10.36 -24.70
C GLU A 240 -14.42 -11.84 -24.66
N LEU A 241 -14.65 -12.51 -23.53
CA LEU A 241 -14.40 -13.95 -23.42
C LEU A 241 -15.21 -14.76 -24.43
N LYS A 242 -16.44 -14.33 -24.75
CA LYS A 242 -17.31 -14.96 -25.76
C LYS A 242 -16.87 -14.67 -27.20
N LYS A 243 -16.19 -13.55 -27.47
CA LYS A 243 -15.58 -13.27 -28.78
C LYS A 243 -14.40 -14.20 -29.07
N TYR A 244 -13.67 -14.60 -28.02
CA TYR A 244 -12.46 -15.42 -28.12
C TYR A 244 -12.59 -16.75 -27.33
N PRO A 245 -13.58 -17.60 -27.65
CA PRO A 245 -13.92 -18.75 -26.81
C PRO A 245 -12.83 -19.81 -26.76
N SER A 246 -12.00 -19.93 -27.80
CA SER A 246 -10.93 -20.95 -27.88
C SER A 246 -9.62 -20.54 -27.20
N MET A 247 -9.43 -19.26 -26.87
CA MET A 247 -8.17 -18.74 -26.34
C MET A 247 -8.04 -18.97 -24.84
N GLN A 248 -6.81 -19.12 -24.36
CA GLN A 248 -6.52 -18.99 -22.93
C GLN A 248 -6.46 -17.51 -22.54
N VAL A 249 -6.81 -17.20 -21.29
CA VAL A 249 -6.93 -15.81 -20.81
C VAL A 249 -5.83 -15.50 -19.81
N PHE A 250 -5.21 -14.33 -19.95
CA PHE A 250 -4.36 -13.73 -18.93
C PHE A 250 -4.95 -12.40 -18.50
N SER A 251 -5.13 -12.20 -17.20
CA SER A 251 -5.58 -10.94 -16.63
C SER A 251 -4.63 -10.48 -15.52
N PRO A 252 -3.73 -9.53 -15.80
CA PRO A 252 -2.92 -8.89 -14.76
C PRO A 252 -3.76 -7.85 -14.01
N VAL A 253 -3.76 -7.94 -12.68
CA VAL A 253 -4.51 -7.07 -11.77
C VAL A 253 -3.61 -6.55 -10.64
N ILE A 254 -3.89 -5.35 -10.10
CA ILE A 254 -3.24 -4.89 -8.87
C ILE A 254 -3.60 -5.85 -7.73
N ALA A 255 -2.61 -6.32 -6.98
CA ALA A 255 -2.75 -7.30 -5.90
C ALA A 255 -3.82 -6.92 -4.85
N ARG A 256 -3.91 -5.62 -4.57
CA ARG A 256 -4.82 -5.01 -3.58
C ARG A 256 -6.19 -4.64 -4.14
N SER A 257 -6.40 -4.75 -5.46
CA SER A 257 -7.69 -4.44 -6.10
C SER A 257 -8.61 -5.66 -6.05
N VAL A 258 -9.32 -5.77 -4.93
CA VAL A 258 -10.27 -6.83 -4.66
C VAL A 258 -11.42 -6.84 -5.68
N GLN A 259 -11.86 -5.66 -6.11
CA GLN A 259 -12.92 -5.50 -7.10
C GLN A 259 -12.53 -6.10 -8.46
N ASN A 260 -11.30 -5.87 -8.93
CA ASN A 260 -10.85 -6.42 -10.22
C ASN A 260 -10.72 -7.95 -10.18
N LEU A 261 -10.20 -8.49 -9.07
CA LEU A 261 -10.22 -9.94 -8.83
C LEU A 261 -11.65 -10.49 -8.88
N ALA A 262 -12.60 -9.82 -8.21
CA ALA A 262 -14.00 -10.22 -8.19
C ALA A 262 -14.66 -10.21 -9.59
N ILE A 263 -14.35 -9.22 -10.44
CA ILE A 263 -14.81 -9.16 -11.83
C ILE A 263 -14.32 -10.39 -12.60
N ASP A 264 -13.04 -10.72 -12.49
CA ASP A 264 -12.45 -11.87 -13.18
C ASP A 264 -13.03 -13.20 -12.72
N LEU A 265 -13.17 -13.39 -11.41
CA LEU A 265 -13.73 -14.62 -10.85
C LEU A 265 -15.19 -14.82 -11.29
N LYS A 266 -16.00 -13.75 -11.30
CA LYS A 266 -17.40 -13.81 -11.75
C LYS A 266 -17.49 -14.09 -13.25
N ALA A 267 -16.67 -13.43 -14.06
CA ALA A 267 -16.65 -13.67 -15.51
C ALA A 267 -16.15 -15.08 -15.87
N ALA A 268 -15.14 -15.60 -15.16
CA ALA A 268 -14.64 -16.95 -15.33
C ALA A 268 -15.73 -17.99 -15.00
N LYS A 269 -16.44 -17.82 -13.88
CA LYS A 269 -17.59 -18.67 -13.51
C LYS A 269 -18.66 -18.68 -14.60
N GLN A 270 -19.04 -17.51 -15.11
CA GLN A 270 -20.09 -17.38 -16.14
C GLN A 270 -19.69 -17.92 -17.52
N THR A 271 -18.39 -18.11 -17.77
CA THR A 271 -17.87 -18.64 -19.04
C THR A 271 -17.34 -20.07 -18.92
N GLY A 272 -17.49 -20.71 -17.76
CA GLY A 272 -17.04 -22.09 -17.53
C GLY A 272 -15.52 -22.25 -17.50
N ARG A 273 -14.77 -21.17 -17.21
CA ARG A 273 -13.31 -21.18 -17.15
C ARG A 273 -12.83 -21.40 -15.72
N THR A 274 -11.78 -22.19 -15.57
CA THR A 274 -11.11 -22.40 -14.27
C THR A 274 -10.01 -21.37 -14.08
N VAL A 275 -9.98 -20.71 -12.94
CA VAL A 275 -9.01 -19.66 -12.62
C VAL A 275 -7.74 -20.24 -11.99
N LEU A 276 -6.58 -19.76 -12.42
CA LEU A 276 -5.30 -19.94 -11.74
C LEU A 276 -4.80 -18.59 -11.21
N ILE A 277 -4.58 -18.50 -9.90
CA ILE A 277 -3.95 -17.35 -9.26
C ILE A 277 -2.43 -17.55 -9.28
N ALA A 278 -1.76 -16.81 -10.16
CA ALA A 278 -0.32 -16.88 -10.40
C ALA A 278 0.43 -15.64 -9.84
N SER A 279 0.04 -15.16 -8.66
CA SER A 279 0.75 -14.09 -7.95
C SER A 279 0.61 -14.24 -6.43
N ALA A 280 1.73 -14.07 -5.71
CA ALA A 280 1.75 -14.11 -4.25
C ALA A 280 0.93 -12.95 -3.63
N GLY A 281 0.95 -11.77 -4.25
CA GLY A 281 0.23 -10.60 -3.76
C GLY A 281 -1.29 -10.79 -3.72
N LEU A 282 -1.84 -11.55 -4.67
CA LEU A 282 -3.28 -11.82 -4.77
C LEU A 282 -3.78 -12.92 -3.83
N ARG A 283 -2.87 -13.71 -3.25
CA ARG A 283 -3.25 -14.87 -2.42
C ARG A 283 -4.09 -14.42 -1.23
N GLN A 284 -3.75 -13.31 -0.58
CA GLN A 284 -4.48 -12.84 0.59
C GLN A 284 -5.96 -12.58 0.26
N SER A 285 -6.23 -11.85 -0.82
CA SER A 285 -7.58 -11.54 -1.30
C SER A 285 -8.39 -12.82 -1.59
N VAL A 286 -7.74 -13.83 -2.19
CA VAL A 286 -8.35 -15.13 -2.50
C VAL A 286 -8.63 -15.94 -1.23
N HIS A 287 -7.72 -15.93 -0.25
CA HIS A 287 -7.94 -16.60 1.04
C HIS A 287 -9.13 -16.00 1.80
N ILE A 288 -9.29 -14.68 1.74
CA ILE A 288 -10.42 -13.98 2.36
C ILE A 288 -11.73 -14.36 1.68
N LEU A 289 -11.79 -14.35 0.34
CA LEU A 289 -12.96 -14.82 -0.40
C LEU A 289 -13.31 -16.28 -0.06
N ARG A 290 -12.31 -17.16 -0.01
CA ARG A 290 -12.49 -18.56 0.36
C ARG A 290 -13.02 -18.71 1.79
N ALA A 291 -12.51 -17.93 2.73
CA ALA A 291 -12.96 -17.95 4.12
C ALA A 291 -14.41 -17.44 4.24
N GLY A 292 -14.77 -16.38 3.51
CA GLY A 292 -16.13 -15.86 3.45
C GLY A 292 -17.14 -16.91 2.98
N LEU A 293 -16.82 -17.64 1.90
CA LEU A 293 -17.67 -18.74 1.42
C LEU A 293 -17.85 -19.84 2.48
N LYS A 294 -16.77 -20.25 3.15
CA LYS A 294 -16.84 -21.28 4.21
C LYS A 294 -17.67 -20.84 5.41
N ASN A 295 -17.70 -19.54 5.68
CA ASN A 295 -18.42 -18.97 6.80
C ASN A 295 -19.85 -18.52 6.45
N ASN A 296 -20.35 -18.82 5.24
CA ASN A 296 -21.63 -18.31 4.72
C ASN A 296 -21.76 -16.78 4.81
N ASP A 297 -20.67 -16.07 4.52
CA ASP A 297 -20.70 -14.60 4.40
C ASP A 297 -21.62 -14.21 3.25
N SER A 298 -22.73 -13.54 3.57
CA SER A 298 -23.79 -13.20 2.61
C SER A 298 -23.30 -12.30 1.47
N GLU A 299 -22.30 -11.46 1.70
CA GLU A 299 -21.73 -10.57 0.68
C GLU A 299 -20.87 -11.36 -0.31
N VAL A 300 -20.08 -12.32 0.21
CA VAL A 300 -19.28 -13.20 -0.64
C VAL A 300 -20.16 -14.20 -1.40
N LEU A 301 -21.20 -14.76 -0.78
CA LEU A 301 -22.17 -15.61 -1.47
C LEU A 301 -22.84 -14.87 -2.64
N LYS A 302 -23.26 -13.62 -2.40
CA LYS A 302 -23.85 -12.75 -3.44
C LYS A 302 -22.89 -12.47 -4.59
N LEU A 303 -21.60 -12.25 -4.32
CA LEU A 303 -20.60 -12.04 -5.37
C LEU A 303 -20.61 -13.19 -6.40
N PHE A 304 -20.71 -14.42 -5.92
CA PHE A 304 -20.72 -15.63 -6.74
C PHE A 304 -22.12 -16.07 -7.15
N ASP A 305 -23.18 -15.30 -6.89
CA ASP A 305 -24.57 -15.67 -7.16
C ASP A 305 -24.96 -17.03 -6.52
N ILE A 306 -24.48 -17.30 -5.29
CA ILE A 306 -24.74 -18.52 -4.52
C ILE A 306 -25.83 -18.23 -3.48
N LYS A 307 -26.80 -19.14 -3.32
CA LYS A 307 -27.82 -19.01 -2.27
C LYS A 307 -27.27 -19.43 -0.91
N GLU A 308 -27.78 -18.84 0.16
CA GLU A 308 -27.39 -19.26 1.52
C GLU A 308 -27.69 -20.75 1.73
N GLY A 309 -26.69 -21.50 2.22
CA GLY A 309 -26.76 -22.95 2.41
C GLY A 309 -26.52 -23.79 1.14
N GLU A 310 -26.29 -23.17 -0.03
CA GLU A 310 -25.88 -23.88 -1.24
C GLU A 310 -24.40 -24.27 -1.17
N GLU A 311 -24.09 -25.55 -1.41
CA GLU A 311 -22.70 -25.99 -1.48
C GLU A 311 -22.03 -25.45 -2.75
N PHE A 312 -20.92 -24.74 -2.57
CA PHE A 312 -20.09 -24.27 -3.68
C PHE A 312 -18.64 -24.69 -3.47
N ASP A 313 -18.14 -25.54 -4.37
CA ASP A 313 -16.73 -25.91 -4.40
C ASP A 313 -15.89 -24.77 -5.00
N PHE A 314 -15.42 -23.86 -4.15
CA PHE A 314 -14.51 -22.78 -4.57
C PHE A 314 -13.23 -23.33 -5.21
N ASP A 315 -12.76 -24.50 -4.79
CA ASP A 315 -11.57 -25.12 -5.38
C ASP A 315 -11.86 -25.63 -6.80
N SER A 316 -13.10 -25.93 -7.16
CA SER A 316 -13.45 -26.25 -8.57
C SER A 316 -13.23 -25.06 -9.50
N LEU A 317 -13.47 -23.84 -9.02
CA LEU A 317 -13.32 -22.59 -9.78
C LEU A 317 -11.89 -22.05 -9.71
N VAL A 318 -11.25 -22.04 -8.53
CA VAL A 318 -10.00 -21.30 -8.30
C VAL A 318 -8.89 -22.23 -7.83
N LYS A 319 -7.77 -22.23 -8.56
CA LYS A 319 -6.50 -22.85 -8.18
C LYS A 319 -5.49 -21.78 -7.78
N ILE A 320 -4.73 -22.03 -6.72
CA ILE A 320 -3.66 -21.14 -6.26
C ILE A 320 -2.34 -21.81 -6.59
N ALA A 321 -1.46 -21.11 -7.31
CA ALA A 321 -0.10 -21.59 -7.55
C ALA A 321 0.83 -21.13 -6.42
N GLU A 322 1.41 -22.07 -5.69
CA GLU A 322 2.48 -21.81 -4.71
C GLU A 322 3.86 -21.88 -5.36
N ASN A 323 4.01 -22.78 -6.31
CA ASN A 323 5.26 -23.07 -7.02
C ASN A 323 5.00 -23.44 -8.49
N SER A 324 6.07 -23.73 -9.24
CA SER A 324 5.98 -24.10 -10.65
C SER A 324 5.23 -25.42 -10.91
N ALA A 325 5.24 -26.37 -9.97
CA ALA A 325 4.56 -27.65 -10.14
C ALA A 325 3.03 -27.51 -10.08
N ASP A 326 2.51 -26.56 -9.30
CA ASP A 326 1.07 -26.26 -9.27
C ASP A 326 0.58 -25.72 -10.62
N ILE A 327 1.41 -24.89 -11.26
CA ILE A 327 1.17 -24.37 -12.62
C ILE A 327 1.17 -25.51 -13.62
N GLU A 328 2.19 -26.37 -13.59
CA GLU A 328 2.26 -27.57 -14.46
C GLU A 328 1.01 -28.44 -14.32
N LYS A 329 0.59 -28.70 -13.08
CA LYS A 329 -0.61 -29.48 -12.79
C LYS A 329 -1.87 -28.83 -13.36
N TYR A 330 -1.99 -27.51 -13.27
CA TYR A 330 -3.11 -26.77 -13.85
C TYR A 330 -3.09 -26.84 -15.38
N LEU A 331 -1.95 -26.54 -16.02
CA LEU A 331 -1.82 -26.50 -17.47
C LEU A 331 -1.99 -27.88 -18.11
N ASN A 332 -1.57 -28.97 -17.44
CA ASN A 332 -1.80 -30.33 -17.90
C ASN A 332 -3.24 -30.82 -17.71
N LYS A 333 -4.01 -30.20 -16.81
CA LYS A 333 -5.39 -30.60 -16.51
C LYS A 333 -6.42 -29.91 -17.40
N TYR A 334 -6.22 -28.63 -17.68
CA TYR A 334 -7.20 -27.79 -18.37
C TYR A 334 -6.74 -27.45 -19.78
N GLU A 335 -7.63 -27.50 -20.76
CA GLU A 335 -7.38 -27.09 -22.13
C GLU A 335 -7.35 -25.56 -22.27
N PRO A 336 -6.72 -24.97 -23.31
CA PRO A 336 -6.60 -23.52 -23.45
C PRO A 336 -7.91 -22.73 -23.28
N HIS A 337 -9.02 -23.21 -23.85
CA HIS A 337 -10.33 -22.59 -23.76
C HIS A 337 -10.95 -22.62 -22.34
N GLU A 338 -10.46 -23.48 -21.45
CA GLU A 338 -10.88 -23.57 -20.05
C GLU A 338 -10.00 -22.72 -19.13
N ARG A 339 -8.86 -22.22 -19.62
CA ARG A 339 -7.86 -21.54 -18.79
C ARG A 339 -8.17 -20.06 -18.59
N TYR A 340 -8.02 -19.58 -17.36
CA TYR A 340 -8.06 -18.18 -16.97
C TYR A 340 -6.98 -17.91 -15.93
N ILE A 341 -5.97 -17.12 -16.26
CA ILE A 341 -4.80 -16.92 -15.41
C ILE A 341 -4.79 -15.49 -14.91
N ILE A 342 -5.00 -15.32 -13.62
CA ILE A 342 -4.92 -14.02 -12.95
C ILE A 342 -3.52 -13.86 -12.36
N THR A 343 -2.89 -12.73 -12.67
CA THR A 343 -1.53 -12.43 -12.20
C THR A 343 -1.40 -10.98 -11.75
N SER A 344 -0.22 -10.57 -11.30
CA SER A 344 0.10 -9.15 -11.04
C SER A 344 1.01 -8.59 -12.13
N GLY A 345 1.36 -7.31 -12.04
CA GLY A 345 2.12 -6.59 -13.07
C GLY A 345 1.22 -5.92 -14.12
N ALA A 346 0.04 -5.45 -13.70
CA ALA A 346 -0.88 -4.69 -14.56
C ALA A 346 -0.23 -3.44 -15.19
N PHE A 347 0.84 -2.94 -14.57
CA PHE A 347 1.61 -1.77 -15.00
C PHE A 347 2.97 -2.08 -15.62
N ALA A 348 3.27 -3.34 -15.93
CA ALA A 348 4.58 -3.74 -16.47
C ALA A 348 5.77 -3.32 -15.58
N GLU A 349 5.63 -3.46 -14.25
CA GLU A 349 6.63 -3.08 -13.25
C GLU A 349 7.98 -3.81 -13.48
N ASP A 350 9.08 -3.06 -13.49
CA ASP A 350 10.45 -3.58 -13.56
C ASP A 350 11.16 -3.26 -12.24
N LYS A 351 11.97 -4.18 -11.70
CA LYS A 351 12.81 -3.87 -10.54
C LYS A 351 14.14 -3.29 -11.02
N ALA A 352 14.54 -2.17 -10.43
CA ALA A 352 15.81 -1.52 -10.72
C ALA A 352 17.00 -2.51 -10.68
N GLY A 353 17.89 -2.40 -11.66
CA GLY A 353 19.14 -3.17 -11.72
C GLY A 353 19.17 -4.39 -12.66
N ARG A 354 18.13 -4.67 -13.46
CA ARG A 354 18.21 -5.71 -14.52
C ARG A 354 17.83 -5.15 -15.89
N LYS A 355 18.78 -5.20 -16.83
CA LYS A 355 18.60 -4.78 -18.21
C LYS A 355 17.46 -5.59 -18.89
N SER A 356 16.45 -4.87 -19.37
CA SER A 356 15.65 -5.13 -20.58
C SER A 356 14.61 -6.27 -20.60
N GLY A 357 13.75 -6.43 -19.60
CA GLY A 357 12.65 -7.40 -19.67
C GLY A 357 11.30 -6.83 -19.22
N LEU A 358 10.40 -6.54 -20.15
CA LEU A 358 8.98 -6.33 -19.84
C LEU A 358 8.42 -7.58 -19.15
N VAL A 359 8.10 -7.47 -17.86
CA VAL A 359 7.61 -8.58 -17.03
C VAL A 359 6.09 -8.52 -16.94
N LEU A 360 5.42 -9.54 -17.46
CA LEU A 360 4.07 -9.92 -17.03
C LEU A 360 4.27 -11.06 -16.03
N ILE A 361 3.63 -11.06 -14.87
CA ILE A 361 3.68 -12.12 -13.85
C ILE A 361 4.65 -11.84 -12.68
N SER A 362 4.09 -11.35 -11.58
CA SER A 362 4.55 -11.41 -10.17
C SER A 362 5.81 -10.64 -9.70
N GLU A 363 5.68 -10.03 -8.50
CA GLU A 363 6.77 -9.41 -7.72
C GLU A 363 7.91 -10.38 -7.35
N GLN A 364 7.61 -11.68 -7.28
CA GLN A 364 8.55 -12.70 -6.80
C GLN A 364 9.18 -13.55 -7.93
N ASN A 365 8.55 -13.64 -9.10
CA ASN A 365 8.98 -14.52 -10.18
C ASN A 365 8.95 -13.80 -11.53
N LYS A 366 10.15 -13.44 -12.00
CA LYS A 366 10.42 -12.58 -13.17
C LYS A 366 10.09 -13.29 -14.50
N VAL A 367 9.33 -12.66 -15.39
CA VAL A 367 9.24 -13.05 -16.80
C VAL A 367 10.26 -12.26 -17.61
N SER A 368 11.28 -12.94 -18.13
CA SER A 368 12.12 -12.42 -19.20
C SER A 368 11.76 -13.16 -20.47
N TYR A 369 11.35 -12.45 -21.52
CA TYR A 369 11.20 -13.01 -22.86
C TYR A 369 12.48 -12.71 -23.67
N ASP A 370 13.01 -13.69 -24.39
CA ASP A 370 14.09 -13.48 -25.35
C ASP A 370 13.60 -12.77 -26.62
N ALA A 371 14.54 -12.43 -27.51
CA ALA A 371 14.27 -11.74 -28.78
C ALA A 371 13.36 -12.52 -29.74
N LYS A 372 13.06 -13.79 -29.45
CA LYS A 372 12.15 -14.66 -30.23
C LYS A 372 10.83 -14.92 -29.49
N GLY A 373 10.58 -14.25 -28.37
CA GLY A 373 9.37 -14.43 -27.57
C GLY A 373 9.37 -15.63 -26.63
N LYS A 374 10.52 -16.29 -26.44
CA LYS A 374 10.62 -17.47 -25.55
C LYS A 374 11.03 -17.04 -24.14
N LEU A 375 10.35 -17.59 -23.13
CA LEU A 375 10.65 -17.32 -21.72
C LEU A 375 12.06 -17.79 -21.32
N LYS A 376 12.78 -16.97 -20.55
CA LYS A 376 14.03 -17.32 -19.84
C LYS A 376 13.76 -17.54 -18.35
N GLY A 377 13.84 -18.78 -17.89
CA GLY A 377 13.84 -19.15 -16.46
C GLY A 377 13.15 -20.49 -16.18
N LYS A 378 13.39 -21.09 -15.00
CA LYS A 378 12.68 -22.29 -14.50
C LYS A 378 11.65 -21.97 -13.38
N GLY A 379 11.36 -20.69 -13.12
CA GLY A 379 10.39 -20.24 -12.10
C GLY A 379 8.94 -20.24 -12.60
N MET A 380 7.99 -19.86 -11.74
CA MET A 380 6.54 -19.76 -12.09
C MET A 380 6.28 -18.95 -13.38
N SER A 381 7.14 -17.99 -13.66
CA SER A 381 7.16 -17.09 -14.80
C SER A 381 7.86 -17.66 -16.06
N GLY A 382 8.68 -18.69 -15.93
CA GLY A 382 9.46 -19.28 -17.03
C GLY A 382 8.82 -20.52 -17.66
N HIS A 383 7.58 -20.84 -17.29
CA HIS A 383 6.96 -22.11 -17.64
C HIS A 383 6.69 -22.21 -19.16
N PRO A 384 7.17 -23.25 -19.87
CA PRO A 384 7.12 -23.35 -21.34
C PRO A 384 5.71 -23.36 -21.94
N GLN A 385 4.66 -23.55 -21.13
CA GLN A 385 3.26 -23.50 -21.55
C GLN A 385 2.53 -22.18 -21.19
N PHE A 386 3.21 -21.22 -20.54
CA PHE A 386 2.74 -19.83 -20.41
C PHE A 386 3.28 -18.99 -21.58
N THR A 387 2.78 -19.25 -22.77
CA THR A 387 3.20 -18.56 -24.00
C THR A 387 2.25 -17.41 -24.33
N ALA A 388 2.81 -16.25 -24.66
CA ALA A 388 2.09 -15.23 -25.41
C ALA A 388 2.18 -15.62 -26.89
N ASP A 389 1.07 -16.03 -27.47
CA ASP A 389 0.95 -16.49 -28.85
C ASP A 389 -0.45 -16.18 -29.42
N SER A 390 -0.75 -16.67 -30.63
CA SER A 390 -2.04 -16.49 -31.31
C SER A 390 -3.24 -17.15 -30.65
N ASN A 391 -3.03 -17.99 -29.62
CA ASN A 391 -4.10 -18.65 -28.88
C ASN A 391 -4.34 -17.99 -27.51
N THR A 392 -3.81 -16.78 -27.31
CA THR A 392 -3.78 -16.12 -26.00
C THR A 392 -4.47 -14.75 -26.06
N LEU A 393 -5.38 -14.54 -25.10
CA LEU A 393 -6.09 -13.28 -24.85
C LEU A 393 -5.52 -12.63 -23.58
N PHE A 394 -5.03 -11.39 -23.69
CA PHE A 394 -4.65 -10.55 -22.56
C PHE A 394 -5.73 -9.51 -22.27
N LEU A 395 -6.26 -9.51 -21.05
CA LEU A 395 -7.18 -8.51 -20.54
C LEU A 395 -6.40 -7.46 -19.73
N LEU A 396 -5.80 -6.49 -20.41
CA LEU A 396 -5.07 -5.39 -19.77
C LEU A 396 -6.03 -4.26 -19.43
N ARG A 397 -6.76 -4.44 -18.33
CA ARG A 397 -7.83 -3.52 -17.93
C ARG A 397 -7.35 -2.24 -17.26
N GLN A 398 -6.12 -2.22 -16.77
CA GLN A 398 -5.65 -1.09 -16.02
C GLN A 398 -5.27 0.06 -16.94
N ARG A 399 -5.77 1.24 -16.60
CA ARG A 399 -5.36 2.46 -17.29
C ARG A 399 -3.92 2.77 -16.84
N PRO A 400 -2.94 2.79 -17.75
CA PRO A 400 -1.59 3.17 -17.38
C PRO A 400 -1.59 4.62 -16.88
N ILE A 401 -0.74 4.89 -15.89
CA ILE A 401 -0.49 6.25 -15.44
C ILE A 401 0.63 6.76 -16.33
N GLU A 402 0.30 7.67 -17.25
CA GLU A 402 1.19 8.04 -18.37
C GLU A 402 2.58 8.47 -17.89
N SER A 403 2.65 9.25 -16.81
CA SER A 403 3.88 9.74 -16.20
C SER A 403 4.69 8.68 -15.42
N ILE A 404 4.07 7.55 -15.07
CA ILE A 404 4.71 6.49 -14.28
C ILE A 404 5.11 5.33 -15.18
N ASN A 405 4.17 4.77 -15.94
CA ASN A 405 4.33 3.48 -16.62
C ASN A 405 3.77 3.47 -18.05
N GLY A 406 3.37 4.62 -18.60
CA GLY A 406 2.78 4.73 -19.95
C GLY A 406 3.66 4.13 -21.05
N GLU A 407 4.95 4.46 -21.06
CA GLU A 407 5.90 3.94 -22.04
C GLU A 407 6.08 2.41 -21.91
N LYS A 408 6.32 1.91 -20.69
CA LYS A 408 6.46 0.47 -20.42
C LYS A 408 5.20 -0.30 -20.79
N HIS A 409 4.02 0.23 -20.46
CA HIS A 409 2.74 -0.36 -20.81
C HIS A 409 2.57 -0.46 -22.33
N ARG A 410 2.85 0.61 -23.10
CA ARG A 410 2.81 0.57 -24.56
C ARG A 410 3.81 -0.43 -25.15
N ALA A 411 5.03 -0.48 -24.62
CA ALA A 411 6.03 -1.44 -25.05
C ALA A 411 5.61 -2.89 -24.78
N LEU A 412 4.94 -3.15 -23.65
CA LEU A 412 4.34 -4.43 -23.33
C LEU A 412 3.25 -4.81 -24.34
N VAL A 413 2.30 -3.91 -24.59
CA VAL A 413 1.21 -4.13 -25.55
C VAL A 413 1.77 -4.46 -26.93
N GLY A 414 2.70 -3.65 -27.43
CA GLY A 414 3.31 -3.87 -28.74
C GLY A 414 4.05 -5.21 -28.83
N ARG A 415 4.71 -5.64 -27.75
CA ARG A 415 5.37 -6.94 -27.67
C ARG A 415 4.37 -8.10 -27.72
N LEU A 416 3.29 -8.03 -26.95
CA LEU A 416 2.26 -9.08 -26.94
C LEU A 416 1.60 -9.24 -28.32
N GLN A 417 1.28 -8.12 -28.97
CA GLN A 417 0.72 -8.11 -30.32
C GLN A 417 1.71 -8.67 -31.35
N ALA A 418 3.00 -8.34 -31.25
CA ALA A 418 4.05 -8.89 -32.12
C ALA A 418 4.23 -10.41 -31.98
N LEU A 419 3.86 -10.98 -30.82
CA LEU A 419 3.82 -12.42 -30.58
C LEU A 419 2.53 -13.08 -31.09
N GLY A 420 1.60 -12.30 -31.65
CA GLY A 420 0.33 -12.77 -32.20
C GLY A 420 -0.83 -12.80 -31.20
N SER A 421 -0.62 -12.40 -29.95
CA SER A 421 -1.67 -12.41 -28.94
C SER A 421 -2.75 -11.36 -29.18
N THR A 422 -3.97 -11.68 -28.78
CA THR A 422 -5.05 -10.71 -28.71
C THR A 422 -4.91 -9.91 -27.42
N VAL A 423 -4.89 -8.59 -27.50
CA VAL A 423 -4.79 -7.71 -26.34
C VAL A 423 -6.03 -6.81 -26.29
N VAL A 424 -6.78 -6.92 -25.22
CA VAL A 424 -7.92 -6.05 -24.92
C VAL A 424 -7.48 -5.01 -23.90
N LEU A 425 -7.64 -3.74 -24.27
CA LEU A 425 -7.35 -2.58 -23.44
C LEU A 425 -8.65 -1.97 -22.94
N ASN A 426 -8.58 -1.28 -21.80
CA ASN A 426 -9.68 -0.45 -21.32
C ASN A 426 -9.85 0.78 -22.23
N GLY A 427 -11.03 0.93 -22.82
CA GLY A 427 -11.38 2.08 -23.65
C GLY A 427 -12.05 3.21 -22.87
N ASP A 428 -12.47 4.24 -23.61
CA ASP A 428 -13.07 5.44 -23.03
C ASP A 428 -14.61 5.39 -23.01
N SER A 429 -15.22 4.55 -23.85
CA SER A 429 -16.68 4.32 -23.85
C SER A 429 -17.11 3.32 -22.76
N ALA A 430 -18.36 3.42 -22.32
CA ALA A 430 -18.93 2.51 -21.31
C ALA A 430 -18.91 1.03 -21.76
N ASP A 431 -19.01 0.76 -23.05
CA ASP A 431 -18.89 -0.60 -23.57
C ASP A 431 -17.44 -1.08 -23.64
N GLU A 432 -16.46 -0.21 -23.83
CA GLU A 432 -15.05 -0.62 -23.89
C GLU A 432 -14.36 -0.62 -22.52
N LYS A 433 -15.12 -0.34 -21.44
CA LYS A 433 -14.60 -0.36 -20.07
C LYS A 433 -14.78 -1.71 -19.40
N TYR A 434 -13.74 -2.18 -18.73
CA TYR A 434 -13.73 -3.46 -18.03
C TYR A 434 -13.41 -3.32 -16.53
N GLN A 435 -13.18 -2.07 -16.10
CA GLN A 435 -13.03 -1.71 -14.71
C GLN A 435 -13.63 -0.32 -14.47
N ARG A 436 -13.87 -0.02 -13.20
CA ARG A 436 -14.29 1.28 -12.70
C ARG A 436 -13.14 1.95 -11.93
N SER A 437 -13.04 3.27 -11.98
CA SER A 437 -12.13 4.02 -11.08
C SER A 437 -12.53 3.80 -9.64
N GLY A 438 -11.56 3.57 -8.74
CA GLY A 438 -11.82 3.54 -7.30
C GLY A 438 -12.28 4.89 -6.73
N HIS A 439 -12.08 5.97 -7.48
CA HIS A 439 -12.23 7.34 -7.01
C HIS A 439 -13.47 8.01 -7.62
N ALA A 440 -14.03 8.98 -6.92
CA ALA A 440 -15.24 9.70 -7.27
C ALA A 440 -15.03 10.56 -8.52
N SER A 441 -15.95 10.47 -9.48
CA SER A 441 -16.00 11.46 -10.57
C SER A 441 -16.46 12.83 -10.06
N ARG A 442 -16.37 13.83 -10.94
CA ARG A 442 -17.01 15.13 -10.77
C ARG A 442 -18.44 15.07 -10.24
N ASP A 443 -19.31 14.25 -10.84
CA ASP A 443 -20.72 14.14 -10.45
C ASP A 443 -20.89 13.44 -9.10
N GLU A 444 -20.02 12.47 -8.79
CA GLU A 444 -20.02 11.80 -7.50
C GLU A 444 -19.53 12.73 -6.39
N SER A 445 -18.51 13.54 -6.64
CA SER A 445 -18.05 14.58 -5.71
C SER A 445 -19.12 15.64 -5.48
N GLU A 446 -19.85 16.08 -6.52
CA GLU A 446 -21.00 16.98 -6.35
C GLU A 446 -22.14 16.32 -5.56
N THR A 447 -22.38 15.03 -5.77
CA THR A 447 -23.38 14.27 -5.01
C THR A 447 -22.99 14.15 -3.54
N PHE A 448 -21.73 13.83 -3.24
CA PHE A 448 -21.23 13.76 -1.86
C PHE A 448 -21.30 15.11 -1.15
N ARG A 449 -20.94 16.20 -1.85
CA ARG A 449 -21.17 17.58 -1.40
C ARG A 449 -22.64 17.79 -1.03
N ARG A 450 -23.57 17.53 -1.95
CA ARG A 450 -25.01 17.74 -1.74
C ARG A 450 -25.52 16.96 -0.53
N LEU A 451 -25.19 15.67 -0.41
CA LEU A 451 -25.62 14.83 0.72
C LEU A 451 -25.12 15.37 2.07
N THR A 452 -23.91 15.93 2.10
CA THR A 452 -23.33 16.52 3.32
C THR A 452 -23.99 17.84 3.67
N LEU A 453 -24.27 18.71 2.68
CA LEU A 453 -24.90 20.00 2.89
C LEU A 453 -26.41 19.91 3.19
N GLU A 454 -27.12 18.95 2.61
CA GLU A 454 -28.57 18.75 2.80
C GLU A 454 -29.00 18.61 4.26
N ASN A 455 -28.12 18.07 5.10
CA ASN A 455 -28.38 17.90 6.52
C ASN A 455 -27.90 19.07 7.37
N CYS A 456 -27.01 19.89 6.84
CA CYS A 456 -26.43 21.00 7.58
C CYS A 456 -27.09 22.35 7.21
N ALA A 457 -27.92 22.41 6.16
CA ALA A 457 -28.36 23.66 5.55
C ALA A 457 -29.77 23.57 4.94
N ASN A 458 -30.38 24.72 4.64
CA ASN A 458 -31.68 24.75 3.96
C ASN A 458 -31.53 24.61 2.42
N ALA A 459 -32.64 24.43 1.70
CA ALA A 459 -32.66 24.23 0.24
C ALA A 459 -32.04 25.37 -0.60
N GLU A 460 -31.99 26.59 -0.05
CA GLU A 460 -31.40 27.76 -0.70
C GLU A 460 -29.87 27.76 -0.52
N ASP A 461 -29.39 27.49 0.70
CA ASP A 461 -27.96 27.35 1.02
C ASP A 461 -27.27 26.25 0.18
N ILE A 462 -27.97 25.15 -0.09
CA ILE A 462 -27.43 24.03 -0.91
C ILE A 462 -27.20 24.46 -2.36
N LYS A 463 -28.01 25.40 -2.86
CA LYS A 463 -27.93 25.93 -4.23
C LYS A 463 -26.92 27.06 -4.37
N SER A 464 -26.74 27.90 -3.34
CA SER A 464 -25.84 29.07 -3.37
C SER A 464 -24.46 28.83 -2.73
N GLY A 465 -24.25 27.70 -2.07
CA GLY A 465 -23.03 27.41 -1.31
C GLY A 465 -23.10 27.91 0.14
N ARG A 466 -22.17 27.45 0.98
CA ARG A 466 -22.07 27.85 2.40
C ARG A 466 -20.77 28.58 2.71
N ASP A 467 -20.89 29.69 3.43
CA ASP A 467 -19.76 30.54 3.84
C ASP A 467 -19.06 30.06 5.12
N ASP A 468 -19.56 29.03 5.79
CA ASP A 468 -19.05 28.54 7.06
C ASP A 468 -18.54 27.08 6.99
N ILE A 469 -18.57 26.46 5.80
CA ILE A 469 -17.92 25.17 5.51
C ILE A 469 -16.83 25.39 4.45
N TYR A 470 -15.66 24.83 4.69
CA TYR A 470 -14.56 24.79 3.72
C TYR A 470 -14.45 23.42 3.07
N PHE A 471 -14.44 23.37 1.74
CA PHE A 471 -14.07 22.18 0.97
C PHE A 471 -12.56 22.18 0.73
N VAL A 472 -11.92 21.05 0.98
CA VAL A 472 -10.48 20.91 0.91
C VAL A 472 -10.16 19.70 0.04
N SER A 473 -9.48 19.92 -1.08
CA SER A 473 -9.08 18.83 -1.97
C SER A 473 -7.94 18.04 -1.34
N ILE A 474 -8.05 16.71 -1.33
CA ILE A 474 -6.99 15.80 -0.89
C ILE A 474 -6.75 14.71 -1.95
N HIS A 475 -5.62 14.01 -1.84
CA HIS A 475 -5.32 12.83 -2.66
C HIS A 475 -5.31 13.15 -4.16
N GLY A 476 -4.32 13.93 -4.60
CA GLY A 476 -4.24 14.41 -5.98
C GLY A 476 -2.95 15.16 -6.30
N ASP A 477 -2.64 15.25 -7.59
CA ASP A 477 -1.70 16.25 -8.09
C ASP A 477 -2.34 17.65 -8.15
N VAL A 478 -1.55 18.68 -8.44
CA VAL A 478 -2.03 20.07 -8.44
C VAL A 478 -3.21 20.30 -9.39
N ASP A 479 -3.22 19.66 -10.56
CA ASP A 479 -4.28 19.83 -11.55
C ASP A 479 -5.58 19.16 -11.09
N GLN A 480 -5.48 17.97 -10.50
CA GLN A 480 -6.61 17.26 -9.90
C GLN A 480 -7.20 18.03 -8.72
N LEU A 481 -6.34 18.52 -7.81
CA LEU A 481 -6.76 19.28 -6.63
C LEU A 481 -7.51 20.57 -7.04
N LYS A 482 -6.99 21.29 -8.03
CA LYS A 482 -7.63 22.50 -8.59
C LYS A 482 -8.94 22.19 -9.30
N ALA A 483 -8.98 21.13 -10.11
CA ALA A 483 -10.19 20.74 -10.81
C ALA A 483 -11.34 20.45 -9.82
N LEU A 484 -11.03 19.85 -8.68
CA LEU A 484 -12.01 19.64 -7.61
C LEU A 484 -12.46 20.94 -6.94
N GLU A 485 -11.55 21.88 -6.69
CA GLU A 485 -11.94 23.19 -6.16
C GLU A 485 -12.87 23.93 -7.10
N GLU A 486 -12.57 23.95 -8.40
CA GLU A 486 -13.39 24.59 -9.42
C GLU A 486 -14.82 24.00 -9.46
N ILE A 487 -14.98 22.71 -9.17
CA ILE A 487 -16.31 22.08 -9.04
C ILE A 487 -17.12 22.77 -7.94
N PHE A 488 -16.54 22.96 -6.77
CA PHE A 488 -17.23 23.49 -5.59
C PHE A 488 -17.36 25.02 -5.63
N GLN A 489 -16.34 25.74 -6.09
CA GLN A 489 -16.39 27.18 -6.32
C GLN A 489 -17.49 27.56 -7.31
N ALA A 490 -17.72 26.75 -8.36
CA ALA A 490 -18.83 26.95 -9.30
C ALA A 490 -20.22 26.83 -8.64
N LYS A 491 -20.32 26.23 -7.44
CA LYS A 491 -21.54 26.15 -6.62
C LYS A 491 -21.58 27.21 -5.51
N GLY A 492 -20.58 28.09 -5.44
CA GLY A 492 -20.47 29.14 -4.43
C GLY A 492 -19.86 28.69 -3.10
N ASP A 493 -19.26 27.50 -3.02
CA ASP A 493 -18.62 27.04 -1.78
C ASP A 493 -17.26 27.70 -1.54
N LYS A 494 -16.88 27.84 -0.27
CA LYS A 494 -15.51 28.15 0.10
C LYS A 494 -14.62 26.93 -0.07
N THR A 495 -13.47 27.12 -0.71
CA THR A 495 -12.47 26.06 -0.88
C THR A 495 -11.11 26.48 -0.32
N LEU A 496 -10.27 25.50 0.01
CA LEU A 496 -8.86 25.69 0.37
C LEU A 496 -7.99 24.69 -0.39
N LEU A 497 -7.12 25.21 -1.26
CA LEU A 497 -6.08 24.43 -1.90
C LEU A 497 -4.90 24.33 -0.95
N CYS A 498 -4.67 23.13 -0.42
CA CYS A 498 -3.51 22.84 0.42
C CYS A 498 -2.58 21.87 -0.30
N LEU A 499 -1.30 22.20 -0.32
CA LEU A 499 -0.23 21.37 -0.85
C LEU A 499 0.52 20.71 0.31
N ASN A 500 1.39 19.76 0.04
CA ASN A 500 2.25 19.22 1.09
C ASN A 500 2.97 20.35 1.85
N THR A 501 3.09 20.16 3.15
CA THR A 501 3.61 21.06 4.19
C THR A 501 2.74 22.28 4.52
N ASP A 502 1.67 22.54 3.75
CA ASP A 502 0.67 23.53 4.15
C ASP A 502 -0.02 23.12 5.45
N THR A 503 -0.53 24.12 6.16
CA THR A 503 -1.28 23.93 7.40
C THR A 503 -2.59 24.70 7.35
N ILE A 504 -3.67 24.10 7.86
CA ILE A 504 -4.92 24.78 8.18
C ILE A 504 -5.01 24.96 9.70
N GLN A 505 -5.12 26.20 10.17
CA GLN A 505 -5.36 26.55 11.56
C GLN A 505 -6.83 26.95 11.77
N ILE A 506 -7.51 26.30 12.72
CA ILE A 506 -8.93 26.49 13.02
C ILE A 506 -9.08 26.87 14.50
N SER A 507 -9.47 28.13 14.75
CA SER A 507 -9.60 28.67 16.09
C SER A 507 -10.66 29.77 16.15
N GLU A 508 -11.50 29.76 17.18
CA GLU A 508 -12.51 30.80 17.43
C GLU A 508 -13.41 31.09 16.21
N GLY A 509 -13.80 30.05 15.46
CA GLY A 509 -14.63 30.16 14.25
C GLY A 509 -13.91 30.76 13.03
N LYS A 510 -12.58 30.90 13.09
CA LYS A 510 -11.74 31.35 11.98
C LYS A 510 -10.90 30.20 11.45
N THR A 511 -10.79 30.14 10.13
CA THR A 511 -9.89 29.25 9.41
C THR A 511 -8.80 30.08 8.72
N THR A 512 -7.55 29.74 8.97
CA THR A 512 -6.38 30.37 8.35
C THR A 512 -5.54 29.30 7.68
N LYS A 513 -5.26 29.46 6.38
CA LYS A 513 -4.23 28.68 5.69
C LYS A 513 -2.85 29.30 5.98
N ILE A 514 -1.90 28.48 6.38
CA ILE A 514 -0.49 28.83 6.54
C ILE A 514 0.27 28.05 5.47
N GLU A 515 0.95 28.77 4.58
CA GLU A 515 1.77 28.15 3.55
C GLU A 515 2.99 27.47 4.15
N GLY A 516 3.23 26.25 3.70
CA GLY A 516 4.36 25.45 4.12
C GLY A 516 5.66 25.83 3.42
N ILE A 517 6.61 24.90 3.43
CA ILE A 517 7.78 25.03 2.58
C ILE A 517 7.38 24.80 1.12
N PRO A 518 7.97 25.51 0.15
CA PRO A 518 7.75 25.21 -1.26
C PRO A 518 8.10 23.75 -1.58
N PHE A 519 7.38 23.14 -2.54
CA PHE A 519 7.69 21.80 -3.05
C PHE A 519 9.17 21.62 -3.42
N ASP A 520 9.80 22.70 -3.89
CA ASP A 520 11.21 22.73 -4.23
C ASP A 520 12.16 22.36 -3.08
N ASN A 521 11.68 22.50 -1.85
CA ASN A 521 12.42 22.21 -0.63
C ASN A 521 11.91 20.95 0.08
N GLN A 522 10.90 20.25 -0.45
CA GLN A 522 10.38 19.03 0.15
C GLN A 522 11.39 17.89 -0.01
N THR A 523 11.59 17.14 1.08
CA THR A 523 12.40 15.93 1.10
C THR A 523 11.54 14.69 1.30
N TRP A 524 12.07 13.56 0.86
CA TRP A 524 11.45 12.24 1.02
C TRP A 524 12.46 11.27 1.62
N ILE A 525 11.98 10.23 2.29
CA ILE A 525 12.79 9.06 2.61
C ILE A 525 12.57 8.05 1.49
N ALA A 526 13.60 7.82 0.69
CA ALA A 526 13.59 6.81 -0.36
C ALA A 526 14.06 5.46 0.20
N VAL A 527 13.34 4.40 -0.13
CA VAL A 527 13.60 3.05 0.36
C VAL A 527 14.05 2.16 -0.79
N GLU A 528 15.19 1.49 -0.63
CA GLU A 528 15.67 0.44 -1.52
C GLU A 528 15.64 -0.91 -0.79
N LYS A 529 15.18 -1.95 -1.47
CA LYS A 529 15.10 -3.33 -0.97
C LYS A 529 15.91 -4.27 -1.87
N HIS A 530 17.06 -4.72 -1.36
CA HIS A 530 17.89 -5.71 -2.04
C HIS A 530 17.63 -7.13 -1.52
N ALA A 531 17.42 -8.06 -2.45
CA ALA A 531 17.62 -9.48 -2.18
C ALA A 531 19.09 -9.82 -2.47
N LEU A 532 19.86 -10.19 -1.45
CA LEU A 532 21.23 -10.68 -1.63
C LEU A 532 21.18 -12.07 -2.28
N SER A 533 21.32 -12.11 -3.61
CA SER A 533 21.27 -13.35 -4.38
C SER A 533 22.37 -14.33 -3.93
N GLY A 534 21.98 -15.55 -3.54
CA GLY A 534 22.87 -16.70 -3.40
C GLY A 534 23.48 -16.97 -2.01
N HIS A 535 23.12 -16.23 -0.95
CA HIS A 535 23.95 -16.20 0.27
C HIS A 535 23.23 -16.26 1.63
N GLY A 536 21.95 -16.64 1.69
CA GLY A 536 21.26 -16.95 2.96
C GLY A 536 20.99 -15.74 3.86
N THR A 537 20.99 -14.53 3.30
CA THR A 537 20.55 -13.29 3.96
C THR A 537 19.27 -12.86 3.26
N ASP A 538 18.19 -12.65 4.01
CA ASP A 538 16.86 -12.59 3.42
C ASP A 538 16.56 -11.26 2.74
N ASP A 539 16.93 -10.11 3.32
CA ASP A 539 16.65 -8.77 2.76
C ASP A 539 17.62 -7.70 3.33
N VAL A 540 18.09 -6.78 2.48
CA VAL A 540 18.74 -5.51 2.89
C VAL A 540 17.80 -4.37 2.57
N PHE A 541 17.59 -3.48 3.54
CA PHE A 541 16.84 -2.24 3.37
C PHE A 541 17.78 -1.04 3.50
N ILE A 542 17.68 -0.12 2.56
CA ILE A 542 18.43 1.14 2.56
C ILE A 542 17.41 2.27 2.61
N PHE A 543 17.64 3.23 3.50
CA PHE A 543 16.80 4.41 3.67
C PHE A 543 17.64 5.65 3.46
N ASP A 544 17.39 6.34 2.37
CA ASP A 544 18.10 7.53 1.97
C ASP A 544 17.18 8.75 2.06
N LEU A 545 17.69 9.86 2.59
CA LEU A 545 17.03 11.15 2.45
C LEU A 545 17.28 11.66 1.04
N VAL A 546 16.22 12.00 0.31
CA VAL A 546 16.30 12.50 -1.06
C VAL A 546 15.59 13.84 -1.22
N ASP A 547 16.04 14.65 -2.17
CA ASP A 547 15.36 15.88 -2.56
C ASP A 547 14.12 15.61 -3.44
N LYS A 548 13.45 16.67 -3.89
CA LYS A 548 12.30 16.60 -4.82
C LYS A 548 12.59 15.87 -6.13
N ASN A 549 13.85 15.83 -6.57
CA ASN A 549 14.30 15.17 -7.79
C ASN A 549 14.77 13.74 -7.51
N PHE A 550 14.55 13.24 -6.29
CA PHE A 550 14.97 11.92 -5.81
C PHE A 550 16.49 11.73 -5.85
N VAL A 551 17.25 12.84 -5.78
CA VAL A 551 18.70 12.81 -5.63
C VAL A 551 19.03 12.64 -4.16
N LYS A 552 19.89 11.66 -3.86
CA LYS A 552 20.34 11.37 -2.50
C LYS A 552 21.04 12.58 -1.88
N ILE A 553 20.51 13.01 -0.74
CA ILE A 553 21.09 14.02 0.16
C ILE A 553 21.96 13.30 1.21
N ASP A 554 21.42 12.29 1.88
CA ASP A 554 22.10 11.55 2.95
C ASP A 554 21.59 10.09 3.04
N ASN A 555 22.35 9.22 3.71
CA ASN A 555 21.88 7.89 4.12
C ASN A 555 21.44 7.93 5.58
N LEU A 556 20.16 7.72 5.85
CA LEU A 556 19.64 7.73 7.21
C LEU A 556 20.01 6.44 7.94
N TYR A 557 19.67 5.29 7.36
CA TYR A 557 19.95 3.97 7.93
C TYR A 557 19.93 2.86 6.89
N THR A 558 20.66 1.79 7.19
CA THR A 558 20.81 0.59 6.37
C THR A 558 20.66 -0.64 7.25
N ILE A 559 19.73 -1.52 6.91
CA ILE A 559 19.37 -2.69 7.71
C ILE A 559 19.67 -3.94 6.90
N VAL A 560 20.54 -4.80 7.43
CA VAL A 560 20.90 -6.09 6.85
C VAL A 560 20.28 -7.21 7.68
N ASN A 561 19.26 -7.87 7.15
CA ASN A 561 18.62 -9.00 7.85
C ASN A 561 19.29 -10.33 7.46
N ILE A 562 19.61 -11.14 8.48
CA ILE A 562 20.08 -12.50 8.33
C ILE A 562 19.22 -13.46 9.14
N ASN A 563 19.10 -14.69 8.63
CA ASN A 563 18.45 -15.78 9.36
C ASN A 563 19.50 -16.83 9.72
N THR A 564 19.47 -17.28 10.97
CA THR A 564 20.27 -18.38 11.51
C THR A 564 19.35 -19.44 12.10
N SER A 565 19.77 -20.69 12.21
CA SER A 565 18.93 -21.76 12.76
C SER A 565 19.08 -21.90 14.28
N ALA A 566 17.97 -22.21 14.98
CA ALA A 566 17.99 -22.52 16.42
C ALA A 566 18.70 -23.84 16.73
N ASN A 567 18.91 -24.68 15.72
CA ASN A 567 19.44 -26.02 15.87
C ASN A 567 20.89 -25.97 16.41
N PRO A 568 21.20 -26.61 17.56
CA PRO A 568 22.55 -26.67 18.10
C PRO A 568 23.61 -27.20 17.12
N HIS A 569 23.20 -27.99 16.13
CA HIS A 569 24.06 -28.55 15.10
C HIS A 569 24.28 -27.62 13.89
N ALA A 570 23.52 -26.52 13.76
CA ALA A 570 23.62 -25.56 12.65
C ALA A 570 24.74 -24.53 12.84
N LYS A 571 25.69 -24.75 13.74
CA LYS A 571 26.78 -23.79 14.06
C LYS A 571 27.58 -23.35 12.83
N LYS A 572 27.80 -24.25 11.86
CA LYS A 572 28.51 -23.93 10.60
C LYS A 572 27.68 -23.02 9.69
N GLU A 573 26.38 -23.31 9.55
CA GLU A 573 25.43 -22.53 8.77
C GLU A 573 25.23 -21.14 9.38
N ASN A 574 25.04 -21.04 10.69
CA ASN A 574 24.89 -19.75 11.38
C ASN A 574 26.15 -18.87 11.24
N THR A 575 27.33 -19.49 11.30
CA THR A 575 28.61 -18.78 11.07
C THR A 575 28.74 -18.30 9.63
N TYR A 576 28.21 -19.05 8.67
CA TYR A 576 28.17 -18.67 7.26
C TYR A 576 27.29 -17.43 7.04
N HIS A 577 26.04 -17.44 7.53
CA HIS A 577 25.13 -16.29 7.42
C HIS A 577 25.71 -15.02 8.05
N LEU A 578 26.33 -15.13 9.22
CA LEU A 578 26.97 -13.99 9.87
C LEU A 578 28.16 -13.45 9.06
N SER A 579 28.99 -14.33 8.47
CA SER A 579 30.09 -13.90 7.59
C SER A 579 29.55 -13.14 6.38
N LYS A 580 28.45 -13.62 5.80
CA LYS A 580 27.79 -12.99 4.64
C LYS A 580 27.18 -11.64 4.96
N ALA A 581 26.58 -11.48 6.14
CA ALA A 581 26.11 -10.18 6.62
C ALA A 581 27.25 -9.15 6.67
N ILE A 582 28.40 -9.56 7.19
CA ILE A 582 29.59 -8.70 7.32
C ILE A 582 30.17 -8.36 5.95
N GLU A 583 30.25 -9.33 5.03
CA GLU A 583 30.67 -9.08 3.65
C GLU A 583 29.73 -8.11 2.93
N ALA A 584 28.42 -8.25 3.12
CA ALA A 584 27.44 -7.32 2.56
C ALA A 584 27.61 -5.90 3.12
N ALA A 585 27.72 -5.77 4.45
CA ALA A 585 27.98 -4.47 5.08
C ALA A 585 29.32 -3.84 4.63
N GLN A 586 30.35 -4.64 4.36
CA GLN A 586 31.62 -4.17 3.80
C GLN A 586 31.48 -3.65 2.38
N LYS A 587 30.72 -4.36 1.55
CA LYS A 587 30.46 -3.90 0.20
C LYS A 587 29.70 -2.56 0.20
N LEU A 588 28.75 -2.41 1.12
CA LEU A 588 28.01 -1.15 1.30
C LEU A 588 28.92 -0.02 1.81
N GLU A 589 29.88 -0.33 2.70
CA GLU A 589 30.97 0.59 3.13
C GLU A 589 31.78 1.08 1.91
N GLU A 590 32.20 0.14 1.06
CA GLU A 590 32.98 0.41 -0.17
C GLU A 590 32.19 1.22 -1.20
N GLU A 591 30.87 1.05 -1.24
CA GLU A 591 29.93 1.84 -2.06
C GLU A 591 29.63 3.23 -1.45
N GLY A 592 30.26 3.57 -0.32
CA GLY A 592 30.24 4.92 0.27
C GLY A 592 29.24 5.11 1.42
N MET A 593 28.62 4.04 1.93
CA MET A 593 27.68 4.15 3.06
C MET A 593 28.38 4.32 4.41
N SER A 594 27.81 5.15 5.28
CA SER A 594 28.34 5.34 6.64
C SER A 594 28.11 4.11 7.51
N MET A 595 29.17 3.64 8.17
CA MET A 595 29.12 2.46 9.05
C MET A 595 28.37 2.67 10.35
N SER A 596 28.18 3.92 10.79
CA SER A 596 27.31 4.22 11.93
C SER A 596 25.84 3.91 11.63
N ASN A 597 25.48 3.86 10.35
CA ASN A 597 24.10 3.75 9.89
C ASN A 597 23.75 2.32 9.49
N ILE A 598 24.71 1.37 9.57
CA ILE A 598 24.50 -0.04 9.24
C ILE A 598 24.18 -0.88 10.48
N GLU A 599 22.98 -1.45 10.48
CA GLU A 599 22.50 -2.42 11.47
C GLU A 599 22.43 -3.83 10.87
N ILE A 600 23.03 -4.82 11.52
CA ILE A 600 22.90 -6.24 11.14
C ILE A 600 21.97 -6.94 12.14
N ARG A 601 20.90 -7.55 11.63
CA ARG A 601 19.86 -8.19 12.43
C ARG A 601 19.88 -9.70 12.23
N ASN A 602 20.10 -10.45 13.31
CA ASN A 602 20.05 -11.90 13.28
C ASN A 602 18.72 -12.44 13.82
N ARG A 603 18.00 -13.18 12.97
CA ARG A 603 16.78 -13.91 13.33
C ARG A 603 17.05 -15.40 13.47
N ILE A 604 16.37 -16.05 14.40
CA ILE A 604 16.47 -17.51 14.56
C ILE A 604 15.28 -18.22 13.88
N HIS A 605 15.56 -18.95 12.80
CA HIS A 605 14.64 -19.83 12.10
C HIS A 605 14.15 -20.96 13.03
N GLY A 606 12.84 -21.07 13.20
CA GLY A 606 12.18 -22.06 14.06
C GLY A 606 11.53 -21.49 15.33
N ASP A 607 11.78 -20.23 15.69
CA ASP A 607 10.94 -19.53 16.67
C ASP A 607 9.66 -19.05 15.96
N ARG A 608 8.51 -19.61 16.32
CA ARG A 608 7.19 -19.22 15.79
C ARG A 608 6.86 -17.74 16.00
N ARG A 609 7.66 -17.00 16.78
CA ARG A 609 7.48 -15.57 17.07
C ARG A 609 8.41 -14.63 16.28
N GLY A 610 9.28 -15.15 15.40
CA GLY A 610 10.15 -14.34 14.53
C GLY A 610 11.11 -13.40 15.28
N ARG A 611 11.40 -13.67 16.57
CA ARG A 611 12.18 -12.77 17.43
C ARG A 611 13.60 -12.63 16.90
N ILE A 612 14.11 -11.39 16.83
CA ILE A 612 15.54 -11.17 16.84
C ILE A 612 16.05 -11.63 18.20
N THR A 613 17.00 -12.55 18.20
CA THR A 613 17.71 -12.89 19.42
C THR A 613 18.86 -11.92 19.67
N GLU A 614 19.44 -11.35 18.60
CA GLU A 614 20.61 -10.46 18.67
C GLU A 614 20.63 -9.46 17.50
N SER A 615 20.70 -8.16 17.80
CA SER A 615 21.04 -7.11 16.82
C SER A 615 22.46 -6.62 17.12
N TYR A 616 23.21 -6.34 16.06
CA TYR A 616 24.57 -5.85 16.18
C TYR A 616 24.78 -4.65 15.28
N SER A 617 25.46 -3.62 15.81
CA SER A 617 26.08 -2.64 14.91
C SER A 617 27.20 -3.30 14.13
N TYR A 618 27.46 -2.84 12.92
CA TYR A 618 28.59 -3.35 12.14
C TYR A 618 29.92 -3.26 12.90
N THR A 619 30.15 -2.17 13.65
CA THR A 619 31.35 -1.98 14.47
C THR A 619 31.52 -3.09 15.52
N GLN A 620 30.43 -3.51 16.16
CA GLN A 620 30.44 -4.65 17.08
C GLN A 620 30.84 -5.94 16.36
N LEU A 621 30.28 -6.21 15.18
CA LEU A 621 30.61 -7.43 14.42
C LEU A 621 32.01 -7.46 13.82
N LYS A 622 32.50 -6.32 13.31
CA LYS A 622 33.89 -6.16 12.85
C LYS A 622 34.86 -6.48 13.98
N SER A 623 34.61 -5.97 15.19
CA SER A 623 35.42 -6.29 16.37
C SER A 623 35.39 -7.79 16.72
N ILE A 624 34.24 -8.45 16.61
CA ILE A 624 34.07 -9.89 16.85
C ILE A 624 34.85 -10.71 15.80
N ARG A 625 34.79 -10.31 14.52
CA ARG A 625 35.54 -10.94 13.42
C ARG A 625 37.04 -10.79 13.61
N ASP A 626 37.51 -9.59 13.90
CA ASP A 626 38.93 -9.28 14.04
C ASP A 626 39.52 -9.97 15.29
N ASN A 627 38.73 -10.12 16.36
CA ASN A 627 39.12 -10.91 17.53
C ASN A 627 39.17 -12.42 17.23
N LYS A 628 38.24 -12.96 16.42
CA LYS A 628 38.32 -14.37 15.95
C LYS A 628 39.53 -14.61 15.05
N SER A 629 39.88 -13.67 14.18
CA SER A 629 41.11 -13.65 13.36
C SER A 629 42.37 -13.69 14.24
N LYS A 630 42.45 -12.84 15.27
CA LYS A 630 43.54 -12.82 16.25
C LYS A 630 43.64 -14.12 17.07
N SER A 631 42.52 -14.78 17.37
CA SER A 631 42.52 -16.07 18.08
C SER A 631 43.05 -17.24 17.23
N LYS A 632 42.85 -17.21 15.90
CA LYS A 632 43.45 -18.17 14.97
C LYS A 632 44.96 -17.95 14.82
N ASN A 633 45.44 -16.71 14.92
CA ASN A 633 46.86 -16.37 14.91
C ASN A 633 47.58 -16.61 16.25
N LYS A 634 46.87 -16.84 17.36
CA LYS A 634 47.47 -17.18 18.67
C LYS A 634 47.73 -18.68 18.92
N LYS A 635 47.52 -19.56 17.93
CA LYS A 635 47.94 -20.99 17.99
C LYS A 635 49.34 -21.26 17.39
N LYS A 636 50.26 -20.31 17.50
CA LYS A 636 51.70 -20.51 17.23
C LYS A 636 52.58 -19.89 18.30
N PHE A 637 52.39 -20.25 19.58
CA PHE A 637 53.45 -20.07 20.58
C PHE A 637 53.47 -21.23 21.60
N ALA A 638 54.67 -21.82 21.72
CA ALA A 638 55.19 -22.75 22.71
C ALA A 638 54.48 -24.12 22.93
N ARG A 639 55.08 -25.18 22.36
CA ARG A 639 55.01 -26.53 22.93
C ARG A 639 55.64 -26.50 24.33
N PRO A 640 54.98 -26.98 25.41
CA PRO A 640 55.69 -27.29 26.65
C PRO A 640 56.63 -28.47 26.41
N ARG A 641 57.91 -28.30 26.76
CA ARG A 641 58.92 -29.37 26.79
C ARG A 641 58.42 -30.51 27.69
N LYS A 642 58.48 -31.75 27.19
CA LYS A 642 58.34 -32.97 28.01
C LYS A 642 59.44 -32.99 29.07
N PHE A 643 59.09 -32.83 30.34
CA PHE A 643 59.95 -33.29 31.43
C PHE A 643 59.68 -34.78 31.65
N ARG A 644 60.70 -35.61 31.40
CA ARG A 644 60.79 -37.00 31.90
C ARG A 644 61.20 -36.89 33.38
N GLY A 645 60.30 -37.22 34.29
CA GLY A 645 60.65 -37.59 35.66
C GLY A 645 60.83 -39.10 35.75
N GLY A 646 62.04 -39.54 36.09
CA GLY A 646 62.30 -40.90 36.56
C GLY A 646 61.86 -41.07 38.02
N ARG A 647 61.70 -42.35 38.41
CA ARG A 647 61.78 -42.83 39.80
C ARG A 647 63.20 -42.49 40.31
N ASP A 648 63.49 -42.17 41.56
CA ASP A 648 62.85 -42.42 42.86
C ASP A 648 62.70 -41.13 43.68
#